data_AF-A0A4V0WV79-F1
#
_entry.id   AF-A0A4V0WV79-F1
#
_cell.length_a   1.000
_cell.length_b   1.000
_cell.length_c   1.000
_cell.angle_alpha   90.00
_cell.angle_beta   90.00
_cell.angle_gamma   90.00
#
_symmetry.space_group_name_H-M   'P 1'
#
loop_
_entity.id
_entity.type
_entity.pdbx_description
1 polymer ?
#
loop_
_entity_poly.entity_id
_entity_poly.type
_entity_poly.pdbx_seq_one_letter_code
_entity_poly.pdbx_strand_id
1 'polypeptide(L)'
;MIARPYQSASVESVEQAFREFSKVLGVAATGAGKTIVFSMFTQRHIAERDGNRVLIIAHREELLTQAAQKLMRATGINSELERADARASLDARVVVASIQTLCRRFERFPANHFTRIIVDECHHALADSYQPTLQHFLGGGAKVLGVTATPGTKGKKALGNFFETIAFEVGLIELIRAGYLSPISVKSFPLIADKAAPAISFAVKNGDYDQEQVDHALDPYLESIVARLGAEIGDRKTLVFLPLIKTVERFVALCNAAGLKAAGVSGVSEERADILSAHGTDFQILANSMLLTEGYDDPAISAMMILRPTRSEILFCLDEQTEILTSEGWKKDVRVGESVAAFDPASESIRFVPAIQSTRRPLLPDEAFYSIKSQSADIRVTSNHRMLYDHKKRTGWKFKTAEELSKLRDTSYLPCAGYTRSRGVPLTDDELRFIGWVMTDGTINKATGGICITQGAHQPWLEEIEKCIIGCGFKFTRGVRKRVSQFKSNSDCVFWTISKGKPRGTDLHLRGWGAIYEYLSKDFSEKLMEVSSRQFDVLIQAIHLGDGAKQGGRKWTRRSFHISTGNKVFADRLQITAVLNGYRCNVAELHYNENPIYCVHLKKQNWMRIGGDGKDRPTWGKNQNLEGERCWCVQNEVGTLITRRFGKVAIVGNSQMVGRGTRVYCPWGCTERCTHGSRKRNLLLLDPLWLHEDMNLVRPANLVTGRDEDRRSMSERVAAKQEELDLLNMLADAEHEREKSLAEKLARMEKRKTKTISVEEWAVLAHAPNVADFEPTMKWHESPISPKQAEMLVRFGFDAGSVRGRGHASALLDVFFSRRKQGLATVAQVRLLKNLKHPNPETETFAGAKAWLDQRFSKTTK
;
A
#
# COMPACT_ATOMS: atom_id res chain seq x y z
N MET A 1 13.12 27.25 -29.17
CA MET A 1 11.93 26.39 -29.41
C MET A 1 10.70 27.14 -28.92
N ILE A 2 9.56 27.11 -29.62
CA ILE A 2 8.33 27.77 -29.14
C ILE A 2 7.65 26.82 -28.14
N ALA A 3 7.38 27.33 -26.93
CA ALA A 3 6.72 26.59 -25.88
C ALA A 3 5.23 26.38 -26.17
N ARG A 4 4.70 25.19 -25.87
CA ARG A 4 3.27 24.92 -26.03
C ARG A 4 2.47 25.69 -24.97
N PRO A 5 1.22 26.09 -25.24
CA PRO A 5 0.39 26.83 -24.28
C PRO A 5 0.35 26.21 -22.88
N TYR A 6 0.15 24.89 -22.75
CA TYR A 6 0.14 24.23 -21.44
C TYR A 6 1.52 24.22 -20.76
N GLN A 7 2.62 24.23 -21.52
CA GLN A 7 3.97 24.26 -20.98
C GLN A 7 4.30 25.65 -20.43
N SER A 8 3.93 26.71 -21.15
CA SER A 8 4.03 28.09 -20.67
C SER A 8 3.18 28.30 -19.41
N ALA A 9 1.93 27.83 -19.43
CA ALA A 9 1.05 27.87 -18.26
C ALA A 9 1.65 27.09 -17.07
N SER A 10 2.26 25.91 -17.32
CA SER A 10 2.93 25.13 -16.27
C SER A 10 4.11 25.88 -15.64
N VAL A 11 4.91 26.58 -16.45
CA VAL A 11 6.03 27.42 -15.95
C VAL A 11 5.50 28.58 -15.11
N GLU A 12 4.46 29.27 -15.58
CA GLU A 12 3.82 30.38 -14.84
C GLU A 12 3.23 29.89 -13.50
N SER A 13 2.57 28.74 -13.49
CA SER A 13 2.05 28.15 -12.24
C SER A 13 3.17 27.77 -11.27
N VAL A 14 4.32 27.30 -11.76
CA VAL A 14 5.51 27.04 -10.92
C VAL A 14 6.07 28.34 -10.33
N GLU A 15 6.23 29.39 -11.15
CA GLU A 15 6.70 30.71 -10.70
C GLU A 15 5.76 31.33 -9.66
N GLN A 16 4.45 31.23 -9.90
CA GLN A 16 3.43 31.68 -8.95
C GLN A 16 3.50 30.87 -7.64
N ALA A 17 3.58 29.54 -7.72
CA ALA A 17 3.70 28.69 -6.54
C ALA A 17 4.97 29.02 -5.74
N PHE A 18 6.08 29.34 -6.41
CA PHE A 18 7.31 29.77 -5.74
C PHE A 18 7.25 31.17 -5.11
N ARG A 19 6.15 31.93 -5.23
CA ARG A 19 5.95 33.14 -4.41
C ARG A 19 5.59 32.79 -2.97
N GLU A 20 4.85 31.70 -2.78
CA GLU A 20 4.31 31.29 -1.48
C GLU A 20 5.04 30.08 -0.89
N PHE A 21 5.48 29.16 -1.76
CA PHE A 21 6.07 27.88 -1.37
C PHE A 21 7.55 27.80 -1.78
N SER A 22 8.28 26.92 -1.10
CA SER A 22 9.69 26.63 -1.37
C SER A 22 9.89 25.24 -1.98
N LYS A 23 8.90 24.34 -1.87
CA LYS A 23 8.96 22.98 -2.42
C LYS A 23 7.70 22.70 -3.23
N VAL A 24 7.83 22.67 -4.54
CA VAL A 24 6.70 22.62 -5.48
C VAL A 24 6.76 21.36 -6.33
N LEU A 25 5.62 20.70 -6.58
CA LEU A 25 5.50 19.51 -7.42
C LEU A 25 4.82 19.83 -8.76
N GLY A 26 5.42 19.37 -9.85
CA GLY A 26 4.82 19.32 -11.18
C GLY A 26 4.50 17.89 -11.59
N VAL A 27 3.23 17.61 -11.92
CA VAL A 27 2.78 16.29 -12.37
C VAL A 27 2.49 16.37 -13.86
N ALA A 28 3.20 15.58 -14.67
CA ALA A 28 2.98 15.60 -16.12
C ALA A 28 3.16 14.20 -16.70
N ALA A 29 2.17 13.73 -17.46
CA ALA A 29 2.19 12.43 -18.12
C ALA A 29 3.52 12.19 -18.87
N THR A 30 3.92 10.92 -18.97
CA THR A 30 5.07 10.55 -19.80
C THR A 30 4.80 11.03 -21.22
N GLY A 31 5.71 11.84 -21.73
CA GLY A 31 5.55 12.45 -23.03
C GLY A 31 5.16 13.94 -23.02
N ALA A 32 4.65 14.48 -21.92
CA ALA A 32 4.21 15.87 -21.77
C ALA A 32 5.32 16.95 -21.85
N GLY A 33 6.55 16.58 -22.19
CA GLY A 33 7.67 17.52 -22.24
C GLY A 33 8.10 18.06 -20.87
N LYS A 34 8.08 17.25 -19.80
CA LYS A 34 8.59 17.63 -18.45
C LYS A 34 9.95 18.34 -18.51
N THR A 35 10.88 17.78 -19.29
CA THR A 35 12.21 18.37 -19.52
C THR A 35 12.15 19.76 -20.15
N ILE A 36 11.20 20.02 -21.06
CA ILE A 36 11.01 21.34 -21.67
C ILE A 36 10.49 22.33 -20.64
N VAL A 37 9.48 21.94 -19.84
CA VAL A 37 8.89 22.78 -18.79
C VAL A 37 9.96 23.24 -17.81
N PHE A 38 10.74 22.30 -17.24
CA PHE A 38 11.77 22.69 -16.28
C PHE A 38 12.96 23.42 -16.92
N SER A 39 13.24 23.20 -18.21
CA SER A 39 14.27 23.93 -18.96
C SER A 39 13.88 25.40 -19.14
N MET A 40 12.64 25.67 -19.54
CA MET A 40 12.11 27.03 -19.66
C MET A 40 12.06 27.74 -18.30
N PHE A 41 11.64 27.03 -17.26
CA PHE A 41 11.70 27.54 -15.89
C PHE A 41 13.14 27.91 -15.49
N THR A 42 14.11 27.04 -15.80
CA THR A 42 15.54 27.32 -15.59
C THR A 42 15.97 28.59 -16.31
N GLN A 43 15.56 28.77 -17.58
CA GLN A 43 15.89 29.94 -18.38
C GLN A 43 15.38 31.23 -17.78
N ARG A 44 14.09 31.28 -17.45
CA ARG A 44 13.47 32.47 -16.84
C ARG A 44 14.16 32.80 -15.52
N HIS A 45 14.35 31.81 -14.66
CA HIS A 45 14.99 31.99 -13.35
C HIS A 45 16.42 32.52 -13.46
N ILE A 46 17.25 32.03 -14.37
CA ILE A 46 18.61 32.59 -14.51
C ILE A 46 18.61 33.98 -15.17
N ALA A 47 17.66 34.28 -16.05
CA ALA A 47 17.56 35.59 -16.70
C ALA A 47 17.09 36.69 -15.74
N GLU A 48 16.35 36.33 -14.68
CA GLU A 48 15.85 37.30 -13.69
C GLU A 48 16.99 38.02 -12.93
N ARG A 49 18.08 37.33 -12.60
CA ARG A 49 19.23 37.88 -11.84
C ARG A 49 20.51 37.13 -12.14
N ASP A 50 21.62 37.84 -12.30
CA ASP A 50 22.93 37.24 -12.61
C ASP A 50 23.45 36.26 -11.54
N GLY A 51 23.09 36.47 -10.27
CA GLY A 51 23.43 35.57 -9.17
C GLY A 51 22.61 34.27 -9.11
N ASN A 52 21.57 34.12 -9.94
CA ASN A 52 20.73 32.93 -9.90
C ASN A 52 21.44 31.73 -10.52
N ARG A 53 21.44 30.62 -9.77
CA ARG A 53 22.04 29.33 -10.13
C ARG A 53 21.05 28.19 -9.93
N VAL A 54 21.07 27.20 -10.82
CA VAL A 54 20.11 26.09 -10.85
C VAL A 54 20.83 24.74 -10.84
N LEU A 55 20.39 23.83 -9.98
CA LEU A 55 20.82 22.44 -9.95
C LEU A 55 19.71 21.52 -10.47
N ILE A 56 20.00 20.69 -11.45
CA ILE A 56 19.08 19.69 -12.00
C ILE A 56 19.59 18.30 -11.62
N ILE A 57 18.79 17.53 -10.90
CA ILE A 57 19.13 16.19 -10.40
C ILE A 57 18.35 15.15 -11.18
N ALA A 58 19.04 14.15 -11.72
CA ALA A 58 18.44 12.96 -12.34
C ALA A 58 19.06 11.67 -11.78
N HIS A 59 18.29 10.57 -11.83
CA HIS A 59 18.67 9.29 -11.22
C HIS A 59 19.58 8.40 -12.11
N ARG A 60 19.49 8.51 -13.45
CA ARG A 60 20.28 7.69 -14.39
C ARG A 60 21.30 8.53 -15.15
N GLU A 61 22.50 8.01 -15.37
CA GLU A 61 23.59 8.77 -16.00
C GLU A 61 23.30 9.13 -17.45
N GLU A 62 22.63 8.25 -18.20
CA GLU A 62 22.23 8.50 -19.59
C GLU A 62 21.21 9.65 -19.71
N LEU A 63 20.45 9.92 -18.65
CA LEU A 63 19.47 11.01 -18.59
C LEU A 63 20.11 12.39 -18.40
N LEU A 64 21.33 12.46 -17.84
CA LEU A 64 22.00 13.72 -17.54
C LEU A 64 22.44 14.43 -18.82
N THR A 65 23.08 13.69 -19.71
CA THR A 65 23.51 14.22 -21.01
C THR A 65 22.31 14.64 -21.85
N GLN A 66 21.23 13.85 -21.84
CA GLN A 66 20.00 14.21 -22.55
C GLN A 66 19.32 15.45 -21.97
N ALA A 67 19.26 15.58 -20.65
CA ALA A 67 18.70 16.76 -19.99
C ALA A 67 19.52 18.02 -20.32
N ALA A 68 20.85 17.94 -20.25
CA ALA A 68 21.75 19.03 -20.62
C ALA A 68 21.60 19.44 -22.10
N GLN A 69 21.58 18.46 -23.02
CA GLN A 69 21.37 18.73 -24.45
C GLN A 69 19.99 19.33 -24.73
N LYS A 70 18.94 18.85 -24.07
CA LYS A 70 17.58 19.40 -24.22
C LYS A 70 17.48 20.81 -23.67
N LEU A 71 18.12 21.11 -22.54
CA LEU A 71 18.22 22.46 -22.00
C LEU A 71 18.86 23.39 -23.04
N MET A 72 20.05 23.04 -23.53
CA MET A 72 20.76 23.82 -24.55
C MET A 72 19.92 24.04 -25.82
N ARG A 73 19.27 23.00 -26.36
CA ARG A 73 18.43 23.11 -27.56
C ARG A 73 17.16 23.92 -27.33
N ALA A 74 16.56 23.82 -26.15
CA ALA A 74 15.30 24.50 -25.85
C ALA A 74 15.52 25.99 -25.57
N THR A 75 16.59 26.32 -24.83
CA THR A 75 16.79 27.65 -24.21
C THR A 75 18.08 28.36 -24.60
N GLY A 76 19.04 27.67 -25.23
CA GLY A 76 20.38 28.19 -25.53
C GLY A 76 21.31 28.27 -24.32
N ILE A 77 20.93 27.68 -23.18
CA ILE A 77 21.71 27.76 -21.94
C ILE A 77 22.65 26.56 -21.83
N ASN A 78 23.93 26.85 -21.62
CA ASN A 78 24.92 25.84 -21.29
C ASN A 78 24.75 25.37 -19.83
N SER A 79 24.90 24.06 -19.62
CA SER A 79 24.95 23.44 -18.30
C SER A 79 26.20 22.60 -18.17
N GLU A 80 26.81 22.61 -16.98
CA GLU A 80 27.91 21.72 -16.66
C GLU A 80 27.42 20.42 -16.01
N LEU A 81 28.17 19.34 -16.18
CA LEU A 81 27.82 18.02 -15.67
C LEU A 81 28.57 17.71 -14.36
N GLU A 82 27.85 17.22 -13.36
CA GLU A 82 28.43 16.61 -12.15
C GLU A 82 28.09 15.11 -12.10
N ARG A 83 29.04 14.28 -12.53
CA ARG A 83 28.90 12.82 -12.60
C ARG A 83 30.26 12.13 -12.37
N ALA A 84 30.34 10.80 -12.49
CA ALA A 84 31.54 10.06 -12.06
C ALA A 84 32.84 10.61 -12.69
N ASP A 85 32.82 10.85 -14.00
CA ASP A 85 33.90 11.31 -14.87
C ASP A 85 33.97 12.84 -15.09
N ALA A 86 32.97 13.61 -14.63
CA ALA A 86 32.88 15.05 -14.86
C ALA A 86 32.64 15.83 -13.56
N ARG A 87 33.28 16.99 -13.42
CA ARG A 87 33.13 17.90 -12.28
C ARG A 87 32.73 19.28 -12.76
N ALA A 88 31.61 19.78 -12.30
CA ALA A 88 31.14 21.13 -12.58
C ALA A 88 31.94 22.17 -11.78
N SER A 89 32.24 23.28 -12.44
CA SER A 89 32.84 24.47 -11.85
C SER A 89 31.92 25.12 -10.82
N LEU A 90 32.51 25.77 -9.82
CA LEU A 90 31.77 26.64 -8.89
C LEU A 90 31.29 27.92 -9.56
N ASP A 91 31.73 28.23 -10.78
CA ASP A 91 31.21 29.35 -11.55
C ASP A 91 30.02 28.96 -12.44
N ALA A 92 29.69 27.67 -12.55
CA ALA A 92 28.58 27.18 -13.37
C ALA A 92 27.22 27.74 -12.89
N ARG A 93 26.47 28.37 -13.81
CA ARG A 93 25.12 28.87 -13.52
C ARG A 93 24.05 27.78 -13.53
N VAL A 94 24.24 26.75 -14.34
CA VAL A 94 23.36 25.56 -14.37
C VAL A 94 24.22 24.31 -14.28
N VAL A 95 23.90 23.45 -13.32
CA VAL A 95 24.57 22.17 -13.10
C VAL A 95 23.55 21.04 -13.24
N VAL A 96 23.88 20.04 -14.05
CA VAL A 96 23.09 18.80 -14.19
C VAL A 96 23.87 17.66 -13.55
N ALA A 97 23.29 17.01 -12.54
CA ALA A 97 24.03 16.13 -11.64
C ALA A 97 23.37 14.75 -11.45
N SER A 98 24.20 13.70 -11.47
CA SER A 98 23.79 12.36 -11.01
C SER A 98 23.63 12.39 -9.51
N ILE A 99 22.51 11.90 -8.97
CA ILE A 99 22.35 11.86 -7.51
C ILE A 99 23.45 11.02 -6.85
N GLN A 100 23.83 9.88 -7.43
CA GLN A 100 24.82 8.96 -6.86
C GLN A 100 26.19 9.62 -6.69
N THR A 101 26.56 10.47 -7.64
CA THR A 101 27.80 11.25 -7.58
C THR A 101 27.64 12.45 -6.64
N LEU A 102 26.54 13.18 -6.77
CA LEU A 102 26.29 14.41 -6.02
C LEU A 102 26.24 14.16 -4.51
N CYS A 103 25.65 13.06 -4.04
CA CYS A 103 25.64 12.69 -2.61
C CYS A 103 27.03 12.60 -1.98
N ARG A 104 28.08 12.37 -2.77
CA ARG A 104 29.47 12.28 -2.30
C ARG A 104 30.24 13.59 -2.46
N ARG A 105 29.67 14.57 -3.15
CA ARG A 105 30.36 15.79 -3.61
C ARG A 105 29.58 17.08 -3.32
N PHE A 106 28.36 17.00 -2.78
CA PHE A 106 27.48 18.16 -2.59
C PHE A 106 28.11 19.24 -1.69
N GLU A 107 28.91 18.85 -0.70
CA GLU A 107 29.62 19.76 0.21
C GLU A 107 30.64 20.67 -0.51
N ARG A 108 31.07 20.29 -1.72
CA ARG A 108 31.93 21.15 -2.55
C ARG A 108 31.21 22.44 -2.95
N PHE A 109 29.89 22.38 -3.11
CA PHE A 109 29.07 23.54 -3.40
C PHE A 109 28.59 24.15 -2.07
N PRO A 110 28.79 25.45 -1.82
CA PRO A 110 28.22 26.12 -0.66
C PRO A 110 26.69 25.91 -0.54
N ALA A 111 26.14 25.92 0.67
CA ALA A 111 24.70 25.69 0.89
C ALA A 111 23.83 26.68 0.11
N ASN A 112 24.26 27.94 0.01
CA ASN A 112 23.58 29.01 -0.74
C ASN A 112 24.00 29.09 -2.22
N HIS A 113 24.75 28.09 -2.71
CA HIS A 113 25.26 28.11 -4.07
C HIS A 113 24.14 28.03 -5.11
N PHE A 114 23.16 27.13 -4.91
CA PHE A 114 22.03 27.01 -5.82
C PHE A 114 20.82 27.76 -5.28
N THR A 115 20.15 28.52 -6.15
CA THR A 115 18.91 29.24 -5.82
C THR A 115 17.66 28.44 -6.18
N ARG A 116 17.78 27.49 -7.12
CA ARG A 116 16.74 26.51 -7.48
C ARG A 116 17.33 25.11 -7.62
N ILE A 117 16.55 24.13 -7.24
CA ILE A 117 16.84 22.71 -7.45
C ILE A 117 15.67 22.09 -8.20
N ILE A 118 15.96 21.31 -9.23
CA ILE A 118 14.97 20.59 -10.02
C ILE A 118 15.27 19.11 -9.87
N VAL A 119 14.29 18.32 -9.47
CA VAL A 119 14.43 16.87 -9.32
C VAL A 119 13.54 16.18 -10.34
N ASP A 120 14.15 15.53 -11.34
CA ASP A 120 13.41 14.69 -12.29
C ASP A 120 13.13 13.31 -11.68
N GLU A 121 12.00 12.72 -12.05
CA GLU A 121 11.44 11.52 -11.40
C GLU A 121 11.42 11.67 -9.87
N CYS A 122 10.86 12.80 -9.40
CA CYS A 122 10.94 13.24 -8.00
C CYS A 122 10.27 12.32 -6.97
N HIS A 123 9.65 11.22 -7.40
CA HIS A 123 9.27 10.14 -6.49
C HIS A 123 10.47 9.51 -5.79
N HIS A 124 11.69 9.68 -6.33
CA HIS A 124 12.94 9.34 -5.63
C HIS A 124 13.42 10.40 -4.62
N ALA A 125 12.86 11.62 -4.61
CA ALA A 125 13.31 12.70 -3.73
C ALA A 125 13.11 12.39 -2.22
N LEU A 126 12.24 11.43 -1.91
CA LEU A 126 12.03 10.93 -0.55
C LEU A 126 13.11 9.95 -0.08
N ALA A 127 13.95 9.43 -0.98
CA ALA A 127 14.96 8.45 -0.62
C ALA A 127 16.09 9.08 0.21
N ASP A 128 16.65 8.28 1.13
CA ASP A 128 17.74 8.68 2.04
C ASP A 128 18.98 9.21 1.29
N SER A 129 19.20 8.80 0.05
CA SER A 129 20.27 9.32 -0.79
C SER A 129 20.04 10.80 -1.18
N TYR A 130 18.80 11.21 -1.44
CA TYR A 130 18.48 12.58 -1.85
C TYR A 130 18.48 13.57 -0.69
N GLN A 131 18.09 13.10 0.51
CA GLN A 131 17.84 13.96 1.66
C GLN A 131 19.03 14.84 2.08
N PRO A 132 20.27 14.32 2.26
CA PRO A 132 21.41 15.15 2.67
C PRO A 132 21.70 16.30 1.68
N THR A 133 21.70 15.97 0.38
CA THR A 133 21.92 16.94 -0.70
C THR A 133 20.83 18.01 -0.72
N LEU A 134 19.55 17.60 -0.65
CA LEU A 134 18.43 18.54 -0.67
C LEU A 134 18.40 19.42 0.57
N GLN A 135 18.65 18.86 1.76
CA GLN A 135 18.69 19.59 3.03
C GLN A 135 19.81 20.64 3.06
N HIS A 136 21.00 20.30 2.54
CA HIS A 136 22.13 21.22 2.44
C HIS A 136 21.76 22.50 1.67
N PHE A 137 21.20 22.35 0.46
CA PHE A 137 20.86 23.51 -0.36
C PHE A 137 19.56 24.22 0.07
N LEU A 138 18.57 23.49 0.61
CA LEU A 138 17.40 24.10 1.25
C LEU A 138 17.82 24.96 2.45
N GLY A 139 18.81 24.53 3.23
CA GLY A 139 19.38 25.30 4.35
C GLY A 139 20.06 26.60 3.91
N GLY A 140 20.54 26.67 2.67
CA GLY A 140 21.05 27.90 2.06
C GLY A 140 20.00 28.76 1.34
N GLY A 141 18.72 28.39 1.42
CA GLY A 141 17.61 29.16 0.85
C GLY A 141 17.19 28.77 -0.57
N ALA A 142 17.67 27.65 -1.12
CA ALA A 142 17.23 27.15 -2.42
C ALA A 142 15.74 26.77 -2.39
N LYS A 143 15.05 26.89 -3.52
CA LYS A 143 13.69 26.34 -3.71
C LYS A 143 13.71 25.11 -4.62
N VAL A 144 12.84 24.13 -4.36
CA VAL A 144 12.86 22.81 -5.03
C VAL A 144 11.62 22.62 -5.90
N LEU A 145 11.82 22.29 -7.17
CA LEU A 145 10.81 21.81 -8.10
C LEU A 145 10.98 20.31 -8.30
N GLY A 146 10.02 19.50 -7.89
CA GLY A 146 9.95 18.09 -8.27
C GLY A 146 9.11 17.92 -9.54
N VAL A 147 9.55 17.11 -10.49
CA VAL A 147 8.72 16.70 -11.62
C VAL A 147 8.65 15.19 -11.73
N THR A 148 7.47 14.66 -12.06
CA THR A 148 7.28 13.20 -12.22
C THR A 148 6.16 12.90 -13.20
N ALA A 149 6.17 11.68 -13.76
CA ALA A 149 4.98 11.12 -14.41
C ALA A 149 3.82 10.97 -13.41
N THR A 150 2.58 10.98 -13.92
CA THR A 150 1.34 10.93 -13.13
C THR A 150 1.44 9.87 -12.03
N PRO A 151 1.66 10.25 -10.76
CA PRO A 151 1.53 9.30 -9.67
C PRO A 151 0.03 9.02 -9.54
N GLY A 152 -0.36 7.77 -9.29
CA GLY A 152 -1.71 7.49 -8.82
C GLY A 152 -2.06 8.36 -7.60
N THR A 153 -3.35 8.47 -7.26
CA THR A 153 -3.87 9.38 -6.21
C THR A 153 -3.12 9.30 -4.86
N LYS A 154 -2.47 8.17 -4.56
CA LYS A 154 -1.64 7.94 -3.36
C LYS A 154 -0.19 8.42 -3.48
N GLY A 155 0.43 8.32 -4.66
CA GLY A 155 1.76 8.87 -4.93
C GLY A 155 1.78 10.40 -4.85
N LYS A 156 0.67 11.07 -5.22
CA LYS A 156 0.50 12.52 -5.02
C LYS A 156 0.52 12.91 -3.53
N LYS A 157 -0.05 12.07 -2.65
CA LYS A 157 -0.01 12.30 -1.19
C LYS A 157 1.38 12.08 -0.59
N ALA A 158 2.09 11.03 -1.01
CA ALA A 158 3.46 10.76 -0.54
C ALA A 158 4.43 11.89 -0.94
N LEU A 159 4.32 12.37 -2.19
CA LEU A 159 5.05 13.54 -2.64
C LEU A 159 4.68 14.81 -1.84
N GLY A 160 3.42 14.91 -1.38
CA GLY A 160 2.95 15.98 -0.48
C GLY A 160 3.64 16.06 0.89
N ASN A 161 4.40 15.03 1.31
CA ASN A 161 5.20 15.07 2.55
C ASN A 161 6.48 15.90 2.40
N PHE A 162 6.96 16.05 1.16
CA PHE A 162 8.16 16.84 0.86
C PHE A 162 7.81 18.09 0.06
N PHE A 163 6.87 18.00 -0.88
CA PHE A 163 6.39 19.12 -1.67
C PHE A 163 5.15 19.73 -1.02
N GLU A 164 5.14 21.06 -0.88
CA GLU A 164 4.11 21.82 -0.18
C GLU A 164 2.86 22.02 -1.04
N THR A 165 3.01 21.99 -2.37
CA THR A 165 1.90 22.18 -3.31
C THR A 165 2.16 21.51 -4.66
N ILE A 166 1.08 21.25 -5.41
CA ILE A 166 1.12 20.84 -6.82
C ILE A 166 0.93 22.09 -7.68
N ALA A 167 1.96 22.54 -8.39
CA ALA A 167 1.87 23.70 -9.26
C ALA A 167 1.08 23.41 -10.54
N PHE A 168 1.22 22.21 -11.11
CA PHE A 168 0.46 21.83 -12.31
C PHE A 168 0.27 20.32 -12.37
N GLU A 169 -0.83 19.92 -13.02
CA GLU A 169 -1.12 18.54 -13.35
C GLU A 169 -1.58 18.43 -14.80
N VAL A 170 -0.87 17.62 -15.60
CA VAL A 170 -1.17 17.43 -17.03
C VAL A 170 -1.30 15.93 -17.33
N GLY A 171 -2.51 15.50 -17.69
CA GLY A 171 -2.87 14.08 -17.85
C GLY A 171 -2.58 13.49 -19.24
N LEU A 172 -2.51 12.16 -19.33
CA LEU A 172 -2.31 11.44 -20.60
C LEU A 172 -3.48 11.70 -21.57
N ILE A 173 -4.73 11.50 -21.10
CA ILE A 173 -5.95 11.65 -21.91
C ILE A 173 -6.10 13.09 -22.40
N GLU A 174 -5.88 14.06 -21.53
CA GLU A 174 -5.95 15.49 -21.84
C GLU A 174 -4.99 15.85 -22.99
N LEU A 175 -3.75 15.40 -22.91
CA LEU A 175 -2.75 15.68 -23.93
C LEU A 175 -3.02 14.95 -25.27
N ILE A 176 -3.60 13.76 -25.24
CA ILE A 176 -4.01 13.07 -26.47
C ILE A 176 -5.17 13.84 -27.12
N ARG A 177 -6.20 14.23 -26.35
CA ARG A 177 -7.34 15.02 -26.85
C ARG A 177 -6.92 16.38 -27.41
N ALA A 178 -5.94 17.03 -26.76
CA ALA A 178 -5.37 18.29 -27.23
C ALA A 178 -4.38 18.12 -28.41
N GLY A 179 -4.14 16.89 -28.89
CA GLY A 179 -3.24 16.60 -30.00
C GLY A 179 -1.74 16.78 -29.69
N TYR A 180 -1.38 16.87 -28.41
CA TYR A 180 0.00 16.99 -27.92
C TYR A 180 0.70 15.65 -27.71
N LEU A 181 -0.07 14.59 -27.47
CA LEU A 181 0.34 13.18 -27.48
C LEU A 181 -0.36 12.45 -28.63
N SER A 182 0.28 11.39 -29.16
CA SER A 182 -0.31 10.64 -30.26
C SER A 182 -1.43 9.76 -29.72
N PRO A 183 -2.55 9.60 -30.45
CA PRO A 183 -3.53 8.56 -30.17
C PRO A 183 -2.86 7.20 -30.02
N ILE A 184 -3.38 6.37 -29.13
CA ILE A 184 -2.92 4.99 -28.95
C ILE A 184 -3.91 4.10 -29.68
N SER A 185 -3.42 3.37 -30.67
CA SER A 185 -4.22 2.31 -31.29
C SER A 185 -3.71 0.97 -30.83
N VAL A 186 -4.64 0.05 -30.61
CA VAL A 186 -4.33 -1.29 -30.15
C VAL A 186 -4.74 -2.26 -31.23
N LYS A 187 -3.88 -3.24 -31.51
CA LYS A 187 -4.22 -4.38 -32.35
C LYS A 187 -3.81 -5.66 -31.63
N SER A 188 -4.78 -6.50 -31.36
CA SER A 188 -4.58 -7.76 -30.66
C SER A 188 -4.66 -8.95 -31.63
N PHE A 189 -3.80 -9.94 -31.41
CA PHE A 189 -3.78 -11.16 -32.24
C PHE A 189 -3.47 -12.42 -31.42
N PRO A 190 -4.14 -13.55 -31.67
CA PRO A 190 -3.88 -14.81 -30.97
C PRO A 190 -2.50 -15.37 -31.31
N LEU A 191 -1.74 -15.77 -30.29
CA LEU A 191 -0.43 -16.42 -30.46
C LEU A 191 -0.54 -17.90 -30.89
N ILE A 192 -1.62 -18.58 -30.51
CA ILE A 192 -1.86 -20.00 -30.83
C ILE A 192 -3.03 -20.07 -31.82
N ALA A 193 -2.84 -20.72 -32.97
CA ALA A 193 -3.90 -20.86 -33.97
C ALA A 193 -5.01 -21.84 -33.52
N ASP A 194 -4.71 -22.70 -32.55
CA ASP A 194 -5.56 -23.79 -32.12
C ASP A 194 -6.17 -23.52 -30.74
N LYS A 195 -7.50 -23.36 -30.68
CA LYS A 195 -8.26 -23.19 -29.42
C LYS A 195 -8.22 -24.43 -28.53
N ALA A 196 -7.69 -25.56 -29.03
CA ALA A 196 -7.57 -26.83 -28.32
C ALA A 196 -6.21 -27.04 -27.63
N ALA A 197 -5.25 -26.11 -27.77
CA ALA A 197 -3.95 -26.23 -27.10
C ALA A 197 -4.10 -26.10 -25.56
N PRO A 198 -3.35 -26.89 -24.77
CA PRO A 198 -3.46 -26.88 -23.31
C PRO A 198 -3.02 -25.54 -22.71
N ALA A 199 -3.71 -25.14 -21.65
CA ALA A 199 -3.46 -23.93 -20.87
C ALA A 199 -1.98 -23.78 -20.46
N ILE A 200 -1.29 -22.76 -20.98
CA ILE A 200 0.06 -22.43 -20.54
C ILE A 200 -0.04 -21.47 -19.35
N SER A 201 0.27 -21.97 -18.15
CA SER A 201 0.36 -21.15 -16.95
C SER A 201 1.83 -20.87 -16.62
N PHE A 202 2.15 -19.60 -16.37
CA PHE A 202 3.47 -19.18 -15.91
C PHE A 202 3.48 -19.08 -14.39
N ALA A 203 4.49 -19.68 -13.76
CA ALA A 203 4.85 -19.40 -12.38
C ALA A 203 5.18 -17.91 -12.21
N VAL A 204 5.20 -17.43 -10.98
CA VAL A 204 5.45 -16.01 -10.66
C VAL A 204 6.75 -15.90 -9.89
N LYS A 205 7.74 -15.19 -10.44
CA LYS A 205 8.98 -14.82 -9.72
C LYS A 205 9.00 -13.30 -9.51
N ASN A 206 9.30 -12.85 -8.29
CA ASN A 206 9.44 -11.44 -7.93
C ASN A 206 8.22 -10.54 -8.22
N GLY A 207 7.00 -11.08 -8.19
CA GLY A 207 5.78 -10.30 -8.39
C GLY A 207 5.39 -10.11 -9.85
N ASP A 208 6.10 -10.76 -10.77
CA ASP A 208 5.75 -10.84 -12.18
C ASP A 208 5.88 -12.30 -12.66
N TYR A 209 5.46 -12.62 -13.88
CA TYR A 209 5.62 -13.98 -14.40
C TYR A 209 7.11 -14.39 -14.43
N ASP A 210 7.39 -15.67 -14.17
CA ASP A 210 8.72 -16.24 -14.24
C ASP A 210 9.25 -16.05 -15.65
N GLN A 211 10.24 -15.16 -15.78
CA GLN A 211 10.76 -14.74 -17.06
C GLN A 211 11.37 -15.91 -17.84
N GLU A 212 11.85 -16.96 -17.17
CA GLU A 212 12.34 -18.18 -17.83
C GLU A 212 11.21 -19.05 -18.40
N GLN A 213 10.05 -19.10 -17.74
CA GLN A 213 8.90 -19.85 -18.24
C GLN A 213 8.17 -19.10 -19.33
N VAL A 214 8.03 -17.78 -19.17
CA VAL A 214 7.53 -16.88 -20.22
C VAL A 214 8.40 -17.01 -21.45
N ASP A 215 9.73 -16.93 -21.29
CA ASP A 215 10.69 -17.17 -22.36
C ASP A 215 10.47 -18.53 -23.04
N HIS A 216 10.40 -19.61 -22.26
CA HIS A 216 10.25 -20.96 -22.81
C HIS A 216 8.91 -21.19 -23.54
N ALA A 217 7.84 -20.53 -23.13
CA ALA A 217 6.56 -20.61 -23.85
C ALA A 217 6.48 -19.65 -25.02
N LEU A 218 7.20 -18.54 -24.98
CA LEU A 218 7.30 -17.61 -26.10
C LEU A 218 8.15 -18.22 -27.23
N ASP A 219 9.18 -18.99 -26.86
CA ASP A 219 10.20 -19.55 -27.74
C ASP A 219 9.66 -20.25 -29.00
N PRO A 220 8.65 -21.14 -28.93
CA PRO A 220 8.09 -21.82 -30.11
C PRO A 220 7.32 -20.89 -31.05
N TYR A 221 6.87 -19.74 -30.53
CA TYR A 221 6.07 -18.78 -31.29
C TYR A 221 6.90 -17.58 -31.74
N LEU A 222 8.19 -17.49 -31.44
CA LEU A 222 9.01 -16.35 -31.85
C LEU A 222 8.98 -16.13 -33.36
N GLU A 223 9.02 -17.20 -34.17
CA GLU A 223 8.94 -17.09 -35.63
C GLU A 223 7.58 -16.55 -36.10
N SER A 224 6.48 -17.04 -35.53
CA SER A 224 5.14 -16.55 -35.88
C SER A 224 4.92 -15.12 -35.42
N ILE A 225 5.45 -14.75 -34.25
CA ILE A 225 5.46 -13.39 -33.72
C ILE A 225 6.26 -12.48 -34.64
N VAL A 226 7.44 -12.89 -35.11
CA VAL A 226 8.27 -12.12 -36.05
C VAL A 226 7.54 -11.93 -37.37
N ALA A 227 6.89 -12.98 -37.90
CA ALA A 227 6.09 -12.88 -39.12
C ALA A 227 4.90 -11.91 -38.95
N ARG A 228 4.17 -11.99 -37.83
CA ARG A 228 3.08 -11.06 -37.51
C ARG A 228 3.58 -9.65 -37.28
N LEU A 229 4.68 -9.49 -36.55
CA LEU A 229 5.32 -8.20 -36.35
C LEU A 229 5.62 -7.56 -37.71
N GLY A 230 6.32 -8.26 -38.60
CA GLY A 230 6.66 -7.77 -39.93
C GLY A 230 5.45 -7.37 -40.77
N ALA A 231 4.35 -8.13 -40.70
CA ALA A 231 3.11 -7.82 -41.41
C ALA A 231 2.40 -6.55 -40.88
N GLU A 232 2.60 -6.20 -39.61
CA GLU A 232 1.83 -5.16 -38.92
C GLU A 232 2.60 -3.86 -38.71
N ILE A 233 3.93 -3.92 -38.56
CA ILE A 233 4.73 -2.73 -38.27
C ILE A 233 5.03 -1.90 -39.52
N GLY A 234 5.13 -2.50 -40.71
CA GLY A 234 5.64 -1.81 -41.90
C GLY A 234 7.00 -1.16 -41.62
N ASP A 235 7.16 0.12 -42.01
CA ASP A 235 8.38 0.90 -41.74
C ASP A 235 8.38 1.59 -40.36
N ARG A 236 7.46 1.23 -39.46
CA ARG A 236 7.37 1.85 -38.14
C ARG A 236 8.62 1.55 -37.34
N LYS A 237 9.21 2.60 -36.77
CA LYS A 237 10.23 2.48 -35.73
C LYS A 237 9.60 1.78 -34.51
N THR A 238 10.13 0.63 -34.15
CA THR A 238 9.43 -0.34 -33.30
C THR A 238 10.25 -0.71 -32.07
N LEU A 239 9.62 -0.68 -30.91
CA LEU A 239 10.25 -1.11 -29.66
C LEU A 239 9.61 -2.40 -29.13
N VAL A 240 10.44 -3.40 -28.86
CA VAL A 240 10.00 -4.72 -28.40
C VAL A 240 10.56 -5.01 -27.01
N PHE A 241 9.69 -5.38 -26.08
CA PHE A 241 10.08 -5.82 -24.74
C PHE A 241 9.99 -7.34 -24.64
N LEU A 242 11.11 -7.96 -24.28
CA LEU A 242 11.27 -9.41 -24.14
C LEU A 242 11.69 -9.78 -22.71
N PRO A 243 11.41 -11.02 -22.26
CA PRO A 243 11.63 -11.43 -20.88
C PRO A 243 13.11 -11.53 -20.50
N LEU A 244 13.97 -12.13 -21.34
CA LEU A 244 15.38 -12.38 -21.03
C LEU A 244 16.32 -11.91 -22.15
N ILE A 245 17.61 -11.72 -21.82
CA ILE A 245 18.66 -11.32 -22.76
C ILE A 245 18.80 -12.34 -23.90
N LYS A 246 18.82 -13.64 -23.58
CA LYS A 246 18.88 -14.71 -24.59
C LYS A 246 17.71 -14.68 -25.59
N THR A 247 16.51 -14.31 -25.14
CA THR A 247 15.34 -14.16 -26.01
C THR A 247 15.50 -12.98 -26.95
N VAL A 248 16.07 -11.88 -26.45
CA VAL A 248 16.39 -10.70 -27.26
C VAL A 248 17.33 -11.08 -28.40
N GLU A 249 18.41 -11.80 -28.10
CA GLU A 249 19.38 -12.26 -29.10
C GLU A 249 18.73 -13.15 -30.16
N ARG A 250 17.96 -14.16 -29.74
CA ARG A 250 17.26 -15.07 -30.65
C ARG A 250 16.21 -14.34 -31.50
N PHE A 251 15.41 -13.48 -30.89
CA PHE A 251 14.39 -12.71 -31.59
C PHE A 251 15.01 -11.78 -32.64
N VAL A 252 16.12 -11.12 -32.31
CA VAL A 252 16.87 -10.27 -33.26
C VAL A 252 17.40 -11.09 -34.43
N ALA A 253 17.95 -12.29 -34.18
CA ALA A 253 18.41 -13.18 -35.24
C ALA A 253 17.26 -13.58 -36.18
N LEU A 254 16.09 -13.93 -35.63
CA LEU A 254 14.89 -14.28 -36.40
C LEU A 254 14.35 -13.10 -37.20
N CYS A 255 14.30 -11.90 -36.60
CA CYS A 255 13.94 -10.68 -37.33
C CYS A 255 14.86 -10.46 -38.54
N ASN A 256 16.17 -10.51 -38.34
CA ASN A 256 17.14 -10.28 -39.41
C ASN A 256 17.07 -11.36 -40.50
N ALA A 257 16.85 -12.62 -40.13
CA ALA A 257 16.63 -13.72 -41.08
C ALA A 257 15.34 -13.52 -41.91
N ALA A 258 14.31 -12.94 -41.31
CA ALA A 258 13.06 -12.58 -41.98
C ALA A 258 13.15 -11.24 -42.76
N GLY A 259 14.33 -10.62 -42.85
CA GLY A 259 14.55 -9.34 -43.54
C GLY A 259 14.12 -8.11 -42.73
N LEU A 260 13.70 -8.27 -41.48
CA LEU A 260 13.38 -7.17 -40.56
C LEU A 260 14.66 -6.73 -39.84
N LYS A 261 15.18 -5.55 -40.18
CA LYS A 261 16.40 -5.02 -39.53
C LYS A 261 16.14 -4.78 -38.04
N ALA A 262 16.81 -5.54 -37.17
CA ALA A 262 16.65 -5.50 -35.73
C ALA A 262 17.99 -5.49 -34.98
N ALA A 263 18.02 -4.85 -33.81
CA ALA A 263 19.12 -4.93 -32.86
C ALA A 263 18.62 -5.08 -31.42
N GLY A 264 19.46 -5.66 -30.56
CA GLY A 264 19.16 -5.92 -29.15
C GLY A 264 20.00 -5.05 -28.22
N VAL A 265 19.41 -4.60 -27.11
CA VAL A 265 20.13 -3.83 -26.08
C VAL A 265 19.83 -4.36 -24.68
N SER A 266 20.85 -4.48 -23.83
CA SER A 266 20.74 -5.06 -22.48
C SER A 266 21.57 -4.33 -21.42
N GLY A 267 21.41 -4.75 -20.15
CA GLY A 267 22.15 -4.21 -19.01
C GLY A 267 23.67 -4.39 -19.09
N VAL A 268 24.14 -5.39 -19.85
CA VAL A 268 25.58 -5.73 -20.00
C VAL A 268 26.18 -5.24 -21.32
N SER A 269 25.40 -4.57 -22.17
CA SER A 269 25.90 -4.03 -23.44
C SER A 269 26.83 -2.84 -23.20
N GLU A 270 28.11 -2.97 -23.56
CA GLU A 270 29.12 -1.90 -23.47
C GLU A 270 28.85 -0.77 -24.48
N GLU A 271 28.39 -1.11 -25.70
CA GLU A 271 28.09 -0.18 -26.81
C GLU A 271 26.64 0.34 -26.81
N ARG A 272 26.07 0.58 -25.63
CA ARG A 272 24.65 0.95 -25.50
C ARG A 272 24.28 2.23 -26.28
N ALA A 273 25.13 3.26 -26.21
CA ALA A 273 24.83 4.55 -26.83
C ALA A 273 24.73 4.44 -28.36
N ASP A 274 25.61 3.65 -28.97
CA ASP A 274 25.69 3.48 -30.42
C ASP A 274 24.46 2.73 -30.93
N ILE A 275 24.10 1.62 -30.28
CA ILE A 275 22.88 0.85 -30.60
C ILE A 275 21.64 1.75 -30.50
N LEU A 276 21.50 2.52 -29.42
CA LEU A 276 20.34 3.39 -29.25
C LEU A 276 20.27 4.50 -30.32
N SER A 277 21.42 4.99 -30.80
CA SER A 277 21.50 6.01 -31.84
C SER A 277 21.18 5.48 -33.25
N ALA A 278 21.56 4.23 -33.53
CA ALA A 278 21.34 3.54 -34.80
C ALA A 278 19.89 3.05 -34.98
N HIS A 279 19.07 3.06 -33.92
CA HIS A 279 17.66 2.74 -33.99
C HIS A 279 16.93 3.77 -34.87
N GLY A 280 16.24 3.29 -35.91
CA GLY A 280 15.50 4.08 -36.89
C GLY A 280 16.32 4.56 -38.09
N THR A 281 17.66 4.41 -38.05
CA THR A 281 18.54 4.68 -39.21
C THR A 281 19.02 3.37 -39.83
N ASP A 282 19.62 2.52 -39.01
CA ASP A 282 20.30 1.31 -39.47
C ASP A 282 19.38 0.10 -39.33
N PHE A 283 18.55 0.11 -38.29
CA PHE A 283 17.57 -0.92 -38.01
C PHE A 283 16.26 -0.33 -37.49
N GLN A 284 15.13 -0.99 -37.77
CA GLN A 284 13.81 -0.47 -37.43
C GLN A 284 13.24 -1.03 -36.12
N ILE A 285 13.74 -2.19 -35.66
CA ILE A 285 13.28 -2.85 -34.42
C ILE A 285 14.37 -2.80 -33.36
N LEU A 286 14.06 -2.21 -32.21
CA LEU A 286 14.90 -2.26 -31.01
C LEU A 286 14.28 -3.21 -29.97
N ALA A 287 14.94 -4.34 -29.72
CA ALA A 287 14.54 -5.32 -28.73
C ALA A 287 15.31 -5.12 -27.41
N ASN A 288 14.65 -5.26 -26.26
CA ASN A 288 15.29 -5.10 -24.95
C ASN A 288 14.69 -6.00 -23.86
N SER A 289 15.49 -6.27 -22.82
CA SER A 289 15.05 -6.95 -21.58
C SER A 289 15.20 -6.01 -20.39
N MET A 290 14.09 -5.42 -19.95
CA MET A 290 13.94 -4.54 -18.77
C MET A 290 14.80 -3.26 -18.74
N LEU A 291 15.67 -3.04 -19.72
CA LEU A 291 16.58 -1.90 -19.74
C LEU A 291 15.86 -0.57 -20.02
N LEU A 292 15.00 -0.55 -21.04
CA LEU A 292 14.36 0.67 -21.54
C LEU A 292 13.03 0.98 -20.81
N THR A 293 12.83 0.36 -19.65
CA THR A 293 11.64 0.56 -18.79
C THR A 293 11.62 1.95 -18.16
N GLU A 294 12.78 2.59 -18.01
CA GLU A 294 12.91 3.96 -17.52
C GLU A 294 14.01 4.74 -18.24
N GLY A 295 13.70 5.98 -18.66
CA GLY A 295 14.67 6.94 -19.16
C GLY A 295 15.05 6.87 -20.65
N TYR A 296 14.53 5.94 -21.44
CA TYR A 296 14.63 6.02 -22.91
C TYR A 296 13.48 6.84 -23.48
N ASP A 297 13.81 7.94 -24.16
CA ASP A 297 12.84 8.92 -24.68
C ASP A 297 13.08 9.19 -26.16
N ASP A 298 12.46 8.35 -27.00
CA ASP A 298 12.49 8.47 -28.46
C ASP A 298 11.07 8.69 -29.00
N PRO A 299 10.70 9.93 -29.35
CA PRO A 299 9.39 10.25 -29.90
C PRO A 299 9.08 9.53 -31.23
N ALA A 300 10.12 9.16 -31.99
CA ALA A 300 9.98 8.56 -33.32
C ALA A 300 9.41 7.15 -33.31
N ILE A 301 9.43 6.48 -32.16
CA ILE A 301 8.81 5.16 -31.98
C ILE A 301 7.33 5.26 -32.33
N SER A 302 6.88 4.48 -33.32
CA SER A 302 5.51 4.48 -33.82
C SER A 302 4.81 3.13 -33.67
N ALA A 303 5.54 2.09 -33.24
CA ALA A 303 4.98 0.82 -32.81
C ALA A 303 5.68 0.28 -31.56
N MET A 304 4.92 -0.42 -30.72
CA MET A 304 5.45 -1.11 -29.55
C MET A 304 4.82 -2.49 -29.44
N MET A 305 5.63 -3.48 -29.06
CA MET A 305 5.17 -4.82 -28.74
C MET A 305 5.72 -5.25 -27.39
N ILE A 306 4.81 -5.68 -26.51
CA ILE A 306 5.18 -6.15 -25.18
C ILE A 306 5.01 -7.67 -25.17
N LEU A 307 6.10 -8.40 -25.41
CA LEU A 307 6.15 -9.87 -25.40
C LEU A 307 6.39 -10.45 -24.01
N ARG A 308 6.28 -9.59 -23.00
CA ARG A 308 6.30 -9.93 -21.60
C ARG A 308 4.86 -9.79 -21.10
N PRO A 309 4.10 -10.88 -20.95
CA PRO A 309 2.89 -10.82 -20.15
C PRO A 309 3.35 -10.29 -18.79
N THR A 310 2.68 -9.26 -18.26
CA THR A 310 3.00 -8.74 -16.94
C THR A 310 1.77 -8.82 -16.07
N ARG A 311 1.88 -9.45 -14.90
CA ARG A 311 0.78 -9.60 -13.93
C ARG A 311 0.38 -8.30 -13.25
N SER A 312 0.88 -7.15 -13.67
CA SER A 312 0.75 -5.94 -12.88
C SER A 312 -0.61 -5.25 -12.94
N GLU A 313 -1.66 -5.97 -12.59
CA GLU A 313 -2.62 -5.46 -11.61
C GLU A 313 -3.02 -6.55 -10.60
N ILE A 314 -2.05 -7.31 -10.07
CA ILE A 314 -2.32 -8.26 -8.98
C ILE A 314 -1.66 -7.82 -7.69
N LEU A 315 -2.53 -7.56 -6.73
CA LEU A 315 -2.20 -7.29 -5.34
C LEU A 315 -2.15 -8.63 -4.59
N PHE A 316 -0.95 -9.00 -4.15
CA PHE A 316 -0.68 -10.15 -3.30
C PHE A 316 -1.12 -9.84 -1.87
N CYS A 317 -1.94 -10.70 -1.26
CA CYS A 317 -2.64 -10.37 -0.02
C CYS A 317 -2.42 -11.32 1.17
N LEU A 318 -2.48 -10.75 2.36
CA LEU A 318 -2.52 -11.38 3.69
C LEU A 318 -3.97 -11.74 4.07
N ASP A 319 -4.18 -12.60 5.07
CA ASP A 319 -5.51 -12.83 5.62
C ASP A 319 -5.99 -11.67 6.54
N GLU A 320 -7.29 -11.57 6.79
CA GLU A 320 -7.85 -10.48 7.62
C GLU A 320 -7.45 -10.53 9.09
N GLN A 321 -6.87 -11.63 9.56
CA GLN A 321 -6.41 -11.77 10.94
C GLN A 321 -4.98 -11.28 11.13
N THR A 322 -4.22 -11.14 10.04
CA THR A 322 -2.86 -10.62 10.04
C THR A 322 -2.88 -9.12 10.33
N GLU A 323 -1.98 -8.69 11.22
CA GLU A 323 -1.68 -7.31 11.56
C GLU A 323 -0.35 -6.90 10.90
N ILE A 324 -0.21 -5.61 10.58
CA ILE A 324 1.04 -5.01 10.11
C ILE A 324 1.57 -4.09 11.20
N LEU A 325 2.89 -4.08 11.41
CA LEU A 325 3.54 -3.17 12.34
C LEU A 325 3.57 -1.76 11.76
N THR A 326 3.00 -0.81 12.49
CA THR A 326 3.06 0.64 12.21
C THR A 326 3.82 1.36 13.31
N SER A 327 4.15 2.65 13.11
CA SER A 327 4.76 3.48 14.16
C SER A 327 3.89 3.60 15.42
N GLU A 328 2.58 3.39 15.30
CA GLU A 328 1.61 3.38 16.41
C GLU A 328 1.37 1.98 16.99
N GLY A 329 2.08 0.96 16.51
CA GLY A 329 1.93 -0.43 16.90
C GLY A 329 1.20 -1.28 15.85
N TRP A 330 0.65 -2.41 16.28
CA TRP A 330 0.05 -3.42 15.37
C TRP A 330 -1.36 -3.03 14.91
N LYS A 331 -1.60 -3.04 13.60
CA LYS A 331 -2.92 -2.70 13.00
C LYS A 331 -3.37 -3.70 11.93
N LYS A 332 -4.68 -3.93 11.84
CA LYS A 332 -5.34 -4.69 10.75
C LYS A 332 -5.96 -3.83 9.65
N ASP A 333 -5.95 -2.51 9.84
CA ASP A 333 -6.49 -1.53 8.91
C ASP A 333 -5.49 -0.40 8.75
N VAL A 334 -4.47 -0.63 7.95
CA VAL A 334 -3.43 0.36 7.67
C VAL A 334 -3.91 1.24 6.52
N ARG A 335 -3.98 2.54 6.79
CA ARG A 335 -4.31 3.54 5.78
C ARG A 335 -3.07 3.96 5.02
N VAL A 336 -3.31 4.48 3.82
CA VAL A 336 -2.25 4.97 2.94
C VAL A 336 -1.63 6.20 3.56
N GLY A 337 -0.30 6.24 3.56
CA GLY A 337 0.50 7.26 4.23
C GLY A 337 0.86 6.92 5.67
N GLU A 338 0.20 5.94 6.31
CA GLU A 338 0.61 5.48 7.63
C GLU A 338 2.01 4.86 7.56
N SER A 339 2.80 5.12 8.60
CA SER A 339 4.18 4.68 8.69
C SER A 339 4.23 3.20 9.06
N VAL A 340 4.56 2.34 8.10
CA VAL A 340 4.66 0.88 8.25
C VAL A 340 6.10 0.42 8.36
N ALA A 341 6.37 -0.55 9.23
CA ALA A 341 7.70 -1.12 9.34
C ALA A 341 8.00 -2.01 8.13
N ALA A 342 9.14 -1.76 7.50
CA ALA A 342 9.68 -2.54 6.40
C ALA A 342 11.10 -3.01 6.71
N PHE A 343 11.41 -4.22 6.27
CA PHE A 343 12.69 -4.89 6.48
C PHE A 343 13.50 -4.87 5.18
N ASP A 344 14.68 -4.27 5.18
CA ASP A 344 15.59 -4.30 4.04
C ASP A 344 16.37 -5.64 4.03
N PRO A 345 16.15 -6.52 3.03
CA PRO A 345 16.81 -7.82 2.97
C PRO A 345 18.33 -7.74 2.79
N ALA A 346 18.86 -6.64 2.27
CA ALA A 346 20.30 -6.49 2.04
C ALA A 346 21.04 -6.11 3.32
N SER A 347 20.45 -5.23 4.14
CA SER A 347 21.06 -4.72 5.37
C SER A 347 20.55 -5.36 6.66
N GLU A 348 19.50 -6.19 6.57
CA GLU A 348 18.71 -6.71 7.69
C GLU A 348 18.16 -5.62 8.64
N SER A 349 18.08 -4.39 8.14
CA SER A 349 17.62 -3.24 8.91
C SER A 349 16.12 -3.06 8.78
N ILE A 350 15.50 -2.51 9.84
CA ILE A 350 14.10 -2.14 9.84
C ILE A 350 14.00 -0.62 9.78
N ARG A 351 13.16 -0.13 8.86
CA ARG A 351 12.79 1.27 8.77
C ARG A 351 11.29 1.42 8.62
N PHE A 352 10.75 2.50 9.17
CA PHE A 352 9.35 2.84 8.99
C PHE A 352 9.21 3.71 7.73
N VAL A 353 8.37 3.26 6.81
CA VAL A 353 8.15 3.88 5.48
C VAL A 353 6.66 4.06 5.24
N PRO A 354 6.22 5.04 4.44
CA PRO A 354 4.81 5.25 4.20
C PRO A 354 4.18 4.08 3.42
N ALA A 355 2.97 3.68 3.84
CA ALA A 355 2.09 2.82 3.07
C ALA A 355 1.66 3.52 1.76
N ILE A 356 2.22 3.11 0.62
CA ILE A 356 1.93 3.63 -0.73
C ILE A 356 0.55 3.20 -1.21
N GLN A 357 0.15 1.95 -0.93
CA GLN A 357 -1.16 1.42 -1.29
C GLN A 357 -1.68 0.56 -0.16
N SER A 358 -2.99 0.47 -0.03
CA SER A 358 -3.68 -0.44 0.88
C SER A 358 -4.87 -0.97 0.10
N THR A 359 -5.02 -2.29 0.10
CA THR A 359 -5.99 -3.03 -0.69
C THR A 359 -6.67 -4.05 0.21
N ARG A 360 -7.99 -4.16 0.09
CA ARG A 360 -8.80 -5.17 0.78
C ARG A 360 -9.89 -5.66 -0.15
N ARG A 361 -9.91 -6.97 -0.44
CA ARG A 361 -10.81 -7.57 -1.45
C ARG A 361 -11.24 -8.98 -1.04
N PRO A 362 -12.35 -9.52 -1.59
CA PRO A 362 -12.62 -10.95 -1.50
C PRO A 362 -11.48 -11.78 -2.14
N LEU A 363 -11.29 -13.00 -1.64
CA LEU A 363 -10.43 -14.00 -2.24
C LEU A 363 -10.99 -14.39 -3.61
N LEU A 364 -10.14 -14.50 -4.62
CA LEU A 364 -10.57 -14.88 -5.97
C LEU A 364 -10.86 -16.39 -6.03
N PRO A 365 -11.72 -16.85 -6.97
CA PRO A 365 -12.07 -18.28 -7.09
C PRO A 365 -10.88 -19.21 -7.32
N ASP A 366 -9.83 -18.73 -7.99
CA ASP A 366 -8.59 -19.44 -8.33
C ASP A 366 -7.47 -19.25 -7.27
N GLU A 367 -7.66 -18.35 -6.31
CA GLU A 367 -6.69 -18.12 -5.23
C GLU A 367 -6.97 -19.02 -4.03
N ALA A 368 -5.91 -19.53 -3.39
CA ALA A 368 -6.03 -20.24 -2.13
C ALA A 368 -5.11 -19.63 -1.08
N PHE A 369 -5.50 -19.71 0.19
CA PHE A 369 -4.60 -19.40 1.28
C PHE A 369 -3.61 -20.55 1.51
N TYR A 370 -2.35 -20.18 1.72
CA TYR A 370 -1.30 -21.03 2.23
C TYR A 370 -0.94 -20.56 3.63
N SER A 371 -0.76 -21.51 4.54
CA SER A 371 -0.45 -21.20 5.92
C SER A 371 0.71 -22.01 6.46
N ILE A 372 1.42 -21.41 7.41
CA ILE A 372 2.30 -22.11 8.33
C ILE A 372 1.72 -21.91 9.72
N LYS A 373 1.57 -22.99 10.48
CA LYS A 373 1.20 -22.92 11.90
C LYS A 373 2.13 -23.79 12.74
N SER A 374 2.71 -23.20 13.77
CA SER A 374 3.49 -23.88 14.81
C SER A 374 3.46 -23.08 16.11
N GLN A 375 4.09 -23.59 17.17
CA GLN A 375 4.30 -22.84 18.41
C GLN A 375 4.97 -21.48 18.21
N SER A 376 5.70 -21.33 17.09
CA SER A 376 6.69 -20.30 16.91
C SER A 376 6.47 -19.43 15.66
N ALA A 377 5.54 -19.84 14.78
CA ALA A 377 5.23 -19.19 13.51
C ALA A 377 3.73 -19.36 13.22
N ASP A 378 3.06 -18.27 12.85
CA ASP A 378 1.70 -18.31 12.33
C ASP A 378 1.62 -17.30 11.18
N ILE A 379 1.48 -17.80 9.95
CA ILE A 379 1.46 -17.01 8.72
C ILE A 379 0.33 -17.57 7.87
N ARG A 380 -0.50 -16.70 7.29
CA ARG A 380 -1.52 -17.09 6.32
C ARG A 380 -1.64 -16.05 5.22
N VAL A 381 -1.30 -16.46 4.00
CA VAL A 381 -1.17 -15.56 2.85
C VAL A 381 -1.70 -16.23 1.59
N THR A 382 -2.09 -15.44 0.60
CA THR A 382 -2.52 -15.94 -0.71
C THR A 382 -1.40 -16.74 -1.41
N SER A 383 -1.76 -17.67 -2.30
CA SER A 383 -0.85 -18.57 -3.02
C SER A 383 0.34 -17.85 -3.66
N ASN A 384 0.07 -16.71 -4.30
CA ASN A 384 1.06 -15.91 -5.00
C ASN A 384 1.78 -14.89 -4.11
N HIS A 385 1.52 -14.89 -2.80
CA HIS A 385 2.13 -13.92 -1.90
C HIS A 385 3.65 -14.04 -1.86
N ARG A 386 4.33 -12.90 -2.03
CA ARG A 386 5.79 -12.83 -2.01
C ARG A 386 6.28 -13.11 -0.59
N MET A 387 7.01 -14.19 -0.40
CA MET A 387 7.59 -14.63 0.87
C MET A 387 9.09 -14.42 0.83
N LEU A 388 9.62 -13.73 1.84
CA LEU A 388 11.05 -13.59 2.04
C LEU A 388 11.58 -14.84 2.75
N TYR A 389 12.56 -15.52 2.17
CA TYR A 389 13.13 -16.74 2.72
C TYR A 389 14.64 -16.84 2.47
N ASP A 390 15.32 -17.70 3.21
CA ASP A 390 16.70 -18.10 2.93
C ASP A 390 16.80 -19.64 2.95
N HIS A 391 17.75 -20.18 2.20
CA HIS A 391 18.02 -21.62 2.12
C HIS A 391 18.79 -22.13 3.35
N LYS A 392 18.89 -23.46 3.47
CA LYS A 392 19.64 -24.17 4.52
C LYS A 392 21.05 -23.62 4.78
N LYS A 393 21.73 -23.07 3.77
CA LYS A 393 23.10 -22.55 3.84
C LYS A 393 23.22 -21.07 4.28
N ARG A 394 22.11 -20.35 4.47
CA ARG A 394 22.11 -18.91 4.79
C ARG A 394 22.90 -18.05 3.81
N THR A 395 22.50 -18.11 2.55
CA THR A 395 23.19 -17.40 1.46
C THR A 395 22.68 -15.99 1.23
N GLY A 396 21.75 -15.52 2.07
CA GLY A 396 21.07 -14.25 1.91
C GLY A 396 19.60 -14.42 1.55
N TRP A 397 18.82 -13.40 1.92
CA TRP A 397 17.37 -13.39 1.76
C TRP A 397 16.94 -13.29 0.28
N LYS A 398 16.00 -14.14 -0.11
CA LYS A 398 15.43 -14.25 -1.47
C LYS A 398 13.91 -14.26 -1.40
N PHE A 399 13.25 -14.03 -2.54
CA PHE A 399 11.80 -14.08 -2.63
C PHE A 399 11.32 -15.34 -3.36
N LYS A 400 10.23 -15.93 -2.87
CA LYS A 400 9.43 -16.98 -3.52
C LYS A 400 7.95 -16.73 -3.26
N THR A 401 7.04 -17.30 -4.05
CA THR A 401 5.63 -17.30 -3.68
C THR A 401 5.37 -18.26 -2.51
N ALA A 402 4.28 -18.05 -1.76
CA ALA A 402 3.88 -18.94 -0.67
C ALA A 402 3.64 -20.38 -1.19
N GLU A 403 3.04 -20.52 -2.36
CA GLU A 403 2.87 -21.82 -3.01
C GLU A 403 4.20 -22.48 -3.40
N GLU A 404 5.14 -21.76 -4.02
CA GLU A 404 6.45 -22.33 -4.34
C GLU A 404 7.22 -22.73 -3.08
N LEU A 405 7.15 -21.90 -2.05
CA LEU A 405 7.81 -22.17 -0.77
C LEU A 405 7.21 -23.41 -0.10
N SER A 406 5.93 -23.70 -0.34
CA SER A 406 5.28 -24.91 0.16
C SER A 406 5.76 -26.22 -0.48
N LYS A 407 6.30 -26.14 -1.70
CA LYS A 407 6.81 -27.28 -2.45
C LYS A 407 8.25 -27.63 -2.08
N LEU A 408 8.94 -26.79 -1.29
CA LEU A 408 10.31 -27.04 -0.85
C LEU A 408 10.35 -28.17 0.19
N ARG A 409 11.10 -29.22 -0.14
CA ARG A 409 11.37 -30.34 0.78
C ARG A 409 12.49 -30.00 1.79
N ASP A 410 13.39 -29.09 1.39
CA ASP A 410 14.51 -28.66 2.22
C ASP A 410 14.12 -27.70 3.33
N THR A 411 14.91 -27.74 4.41
CA THR A 411 14.86 -26.71 5.45
C THR A 411 15.10 -25.32 4.86
N SER A 412 14.20 -24.39 5.16
CA SER A 412 14.31 -22.98 4.83
C SER A 412 14.19 -22.10 6.09
N TYR A 413 14.54 -20.83 5.98
CA TYR A 413 14.42 -19.85 7.04
C TYR A 413 13.55 -18.67 6.61
N LEU A 414 12.77 -18.13 7.54
CA LEU A 414 12.03 -16.88 7.37
C LEU A 414 12.55 -15.82 8.33
N PRO A 415 12.62 -14.55 7.93
CA PRO A 415 12.95 -13.46 8.84
C PRO A 415 11.76 -13.17 9.76
N CYS A 416 12.04 -12.78 10.99
CA CYS A 416 11.02 -12.48 12.01
C CYS A 416 11.40 -11.32 12.95
N ALA A 417 12.61 -10.80 12.82
CA ALA A 417 13.09 -9.58 13.45
C ALA A 417 14.20 -8.98 12.59
N GLY A 418 14.63 -7.77 12.92
CA GLY A 418 15.74 -7.07 12.26
C GLY A 418 16.29 -6.01 13.20
N TYR A 419 17.06 -5.07 12.66
CA TYR A 419 17.73 -4.04 13.47
C TYR A 419 17.33 -2.64 13.03
N THR A 420 16.84 -1.82 13.96
CA THR A 420 16.67 -0.39 13.71
C THR A 420 17.98 0.33 13.98
N ARG A 421 18.35 1.28 13.10
CA ARG A 421 19.48 2.19 13.34
C ARG A 421 19.08 3.27 14.37
N SER A 422 19.06 2.90 15.65
CA SER A 422 18.84 3.86 16.74
C SER A 422 20.16 4.32 17.37
N ARG A 423 20.25 5.60 17.73
CA ARG A 423 21.34 6.14 18.58
C ARG A 423 21.25 5.67 20.03
N GLY A 424 20.12 5.07 20.41
CA GLY A 424 19.82 4.70 21.79
C GLY A 424 19.27 5.88 22.59
N VAL A 425 18.80 5.57 23.78
CA VAL A 425 18.25 6.56 24.73
C VAL A 425 19.39 7.11 25.61
N PRO A 426 19.31 8.36 26.10
CA PRO A 426 20.32 8.95 26.98
C PRO A 426 20.19 8.43 28.42
N LEU A 427 20.20 7.11 28.59
CA LEU A 427 20.12 6.42 29.88
C LEU A 427 21.37 5.57 30.08
N THR A 428 21.85 5.59 31.31
CA THR A 428 22.88 4.67 31.81
C THR A 428 22.35 3.24 31.92
N ASP A 429 23.25 2.27 32.00
CA ASP A 429 22.87 0.86 32.18
C ASP A 429 22.11 0.65 33.50
N ASP A 430 22.49 1.38 34.55
CA ASP A 430 21.80 1.28 35.84
C ASP A 430 20.41 1.90 35.80
N GLU A 431 20.21 3.01 35.08
CA GLU A 431 18.87 3.56 34.86
C GLU A 431 17.98 2.60 34.05
N LEU A 432 18.52 1.92 33.03
CA LEU A 432 17.79 0.92 32.25
C LEU A 432 17.42 -0.30 33.10
N ARG A 433 18.34 -0.81 33.92
CA ARG A 433 18.04 -1.89 34.87
C ARG A 433 16.99 -1.47 35.87
N PHE A 434 17.11 -0.27 36.43
CA PHE A 434 16.15 0.28 37.39
C PHE A 434 14.75 0.36 36.78
N ILE A 435 14.63 0.87 35.55
CA ILE A 435 13.38 0.90 34.81
C ILE A 435 12.80 -0.52 34.65
N GLY A 436 13.62 -1.50 34.28
CA GLY A 436 13.20 -2.90 34.18
C GLY A 436 12.62 -3.43 35.49
N TRP A 437 13.30 -3.20 36.63
CA TRP A 437 12.80 -3.56 37.96
C TRP A 437 11.52 -2.84 38.34
N VAL A 438 11.38 -1.56 37.97
CA VAL A 438 10.15 -0.82 38.26
C VAL A 438 8.98 -1.33 37.42
N MET A 439 9.22 -1.72 36.17
CA MET A 439 8.19 -2.30 35.29
C MET A 439 7.60 -3.59 35.86
N THR A 440 8.43 -4.44 36.45
CA THR A 440 8.02 -5.72 37.05
C THR A 440 7.57 -5.53 38.50
N ASP A 441 8.52 -5.41 39.42
CA ASP A 441 8.32 -5.50 40.87
C ASP A 441 8.08 -4.15 41.55
N GLY A 442 8.16 -3.06 40.78
CA GLY A 442 7.92 -1.71 41.26
C GLY A 442 6.43 -1.38 41.47
N THR A 443 6.14 -0.48 42.39
CA THR A 443 4.83 0.19 42.53
C THR A 443 5.08 1.69 42.61
N ILE A 444 4.33 2.47 41.84
CA ILE A 444 4.44 3.94 41.83
C ILE A 444 3.27 4.51 42.63
N ASN A 445 3.58 5.22 43.72
CA ASN A 445 2.58 5.92 44.52
C ASN A 445 2.08 7.16 43.75
N LYS A 446 0.78 7.21 43.44
CA LYS A 446 0.17 8.29 42.66
C LYS A 446 0.20 9.66 43.37
N ALA A 447 0.17 9.69 44.70
CA ALA A 447 0.13 10.93 45.48
C ALA A 447 1.52 11.55 45.66
N THR A 448 2.53 10.72 45.94
CA THR A 448 3.89 11.22 46.26
C THR A 448 4.88 11.08 45.10
N GLY A 449 4.55 10.27 44.09
CA GLY A 449 5.52 9.80 43.11
C GLY A 449 6.62 8.92 43.73
N GLY A 450 6.47 8.41 44.95
CA GLY A 450 7.43 7.45 45.50
C GLY A 450 7.39 6.14 44.70
N ILE A 451 8.55 5.62 44.31
CA ILE A 451 8.66 4.26 43.75
C ILE A 451 9.01 3.30 44.88
N CYS A 452 8.29 2.18 44.97
CA CYS A 452 8.62 1.09 45.89
C CYS A 452 8.89 -0.19 45.10
N ILE A 453 10.09 -0.75 45.21
CA ILE A 453 10.43 -2.08 44.64
C ILE A 453 10.41 -3.07 45.80
N THR A 454 9.70 -4.19 45.66
CA THR A 454 9.59 -5.21 46.73
C THR A 454 9.97 -6.58 46.21
N GLN A 455 10.84 -7.29 46.93
CA GLN A 455 11.28 -8.64 46.59
C GLN A 455 11.28 -9.58 47.80
N GLY A 456 11.18 -10.88 47.56
CA GLY A 456 11.36 -11.89 48.60
C GLY A 456 12.81 -11.91 49.10
N ALA A 457 13.03 -12.03 50.40
CA ALA A 457 14.35 -12.01 51.03
C ALA A 457 15.25 -13.18 50.63
N HIS A 458 14.69 -14.23 50.02
CA HIS A 458 15.41 -15.39 49.50
C HIS A 458 15.97 -15.20 48.08
N GLN A 459 15.62 -14.11 47.39
CA GLN A 459 16.05 -13.90 46.01
C GLN A 459 17.55 -13.58 45.93
N PRO A 460 18.31 -14.12 44.96
CA PRO A 460 19.76 -13.95 44.90
C PRO A 460 20.21 -12.59 44.32
N TRP A 461 19.30 -11.80 43.75
CA TRP A 461 19.60 -10.52 43.06
C TRP A 461 19.30 -9.28 43.92
N LEU A 462 19.09 -9.42 45.23
CA LEU A 462 18.81 -8.27 46.12
C LEU A 462 19.94 -7.24 46.10
N GLU A 463 21.20 -7.69 46.11
CA GLU A 463 22.36 -6.80 46.01
C GLU A 463 22.44 -6.09 44.66
N GLU A 464 21.99 -6.74 43.59
CA GLU A 464 22.01 -6.17 42.24
C GLU A 464 20.99 -5.03 42.10
N ILE A 465 19.79 -5.18 42.69
CA ILE A 465 18.80 -4.10 42.78
C ILE A 465 19.39 -2.90 43.53
N GLU A 466 20.04 -3.14 44.65
CA GLU A 466 20.60 -2.06 45.46
C GLU A 466 21.77 -1.34 44.77
N LYS A 467 22.71 -2.09 44.18
CA LYS A 467 23.80 -1.53 43.35
C LYS A 467 23.26 -0.70 42.19
N CYS A 468 22.19 -1.16 41.55
CA CYS A 468 21.51 -0.44 40.49
C CYS A 468 20.92 0.89 40.96
N ILE A 469 20.23 0.92 42.11
CA ILE A 469 19.67 2.17 42.67
C ILE A 469 20.80 3.16 43.04
N ILE A 470 21.88 2.66 43.63
CA ILE A 470 23.08 3.46 43.96
C ILE A 470 23.73 4.01 42.69
N GLY A 471 23.91 3.18 41.66
CA GLY A 471 24.50 3.57 40.37
C GLY A 471 23.70 4.66 39.63
N CYS A 472 22.37 4.69 39.82
CA CYS A 472 21.53 5.77 39.34
C CYS A 472 21.74 7.12 40.08
N GLY A 473 22.43 7.10 41.23
CA GLY A 473 22.57 8.24 42.14
C GLY A 473 21.29 8.58 42.88
N PHE A 474 20.40 7.61 43.10
CA PHE A 474 19.10 7.85 43.72
C PHE A 474 19.15 7.76 45.24
N LYS A 475 18.46 8.70 45.91
CA LYS A 475 18.16 8.54 47.34
C LYS A 475 17.08 7.48 47.53
N PHE A 476 17.37 6.49 48.38
CA PHE A 476 16.43 5.44 48.73
C PHE A 476 16.48 5.09 50.22
N THR A 477 15.41 4.46 50.69
CA THR A 477 15.34 3.79 51.99
C THR A 477 15.11 2.32 51.78
N ARG A 478 15.93 1.48 52.41
CA ARG A 478 15.77 0.03 52.43
C ARG A 478 15.08 -0.40 53.73
N GLY A 479 14.09 -1.26 53.63
CA GLY A 479 13.41 -1.85 54.77
C GLY A 479 13.19 -3.35 54.59
N VAL A 480 12.92 -4.03 55.70
CA VAL A 480 12.52 -5.45 55.72
C VAL A 480 11.15 -5.54 56.36
N ARG A 481 10.20 -6.13 55.66
CA ARG A 481 8.86 -6.41 56.17
C ARG A 481 8.77 -7.89 56.51
N LYS A 482 8.70 -8.19 57.81
CA LYS A 482 8.45 -9.56 58.28
C LYS A 482 7.03 -9.97 57.91
N ARG A 483 6.87 -11.11 57.23
CA ARG A 483 5.54 -11.65 56.92
C ARG A 483 5.18 -12.72 57.95
N VAL A 484 4.43 -12.32 58.98
CA VAL A 484 3.83 -13.26 59.93
C VAL A 484 2.51 -13.74 59.32
N SER A 485 2.51 -14.93 58.72
CA SER A 485 1.35 -15.56 58.09
C SER A 485 1.10 -16.93 58.73
N GLN A 486 -0.15 -17.25 59.04
CA GLN A 486 -0.57 -18.59 59.51
C GLN A 486 -0.31 -19.70 58.46
N PHE A 487 -0.14 -19.33 57.20
CA PHE A 487 0.26 -20.22 56.12
C PHE A 487 1.80 -20.19 55.98
N LYS A 488 2.44 -21.32 56.30
CA LYS A 488 3.89 -21.61 56.37
C LYS A 488 4.67 -21.49 55.04
N SER A 489 4.50 -20.43 54.23
CA SER A 489 5.14 -20.41 52.90
C SER A 489 5.73 -19.09 52.40
N ASN A 490 5.57 -17.97 53.09
CA ASN A 490 6.07 -16.70 52.56
C ASN A 490 7.31 -16.21 53.32
N SER A 491 8.46 -16.16 52.63
CA SER A 491 9.68 -15.52 53.12
C SER A 491 9.43 -14.04 53.44
N ASP A 492 10.21 -13.47 54.35
CA ASP A 492 10.28 -12.02 54.58
C ASP A 492 10.48 -11.26 53.25
N CYS A 493 10.04 -9.99 53.19
CA CYS A 493 10.22 -9.16 52.01
C CYS A 493 11.21 -8.04 52.29
N VAL A 494 12.11 -7.79 51.35
CA VAL A 494 12.96 -6.59 51.31
C VAL A 494 12.30 -5.60 50.37
N PHE A 495 12.27 -4.32 50.76
CA PHE A 495 11.73 -3.26 49.91
C PHE A 495 12.65 -2.04 49.89
N TRP A 496 12.66 -1.34 48.75
CA TRP A 496 13.37 -0.08 48.56
C TRP A 496 12.36 0.99 48.16
N THR A 497 12.36 2.11 48.88
CA THR A 497 11.53 3.29 48.57
C THR A 497 12.40 4.40 48.00
N ILE A 498 12.11 4.84 46.78
CA ILE A 498 12.90 5.81 46.01
C ILE A 498 12.09 7.09 45.79
N SER A 499 12.69 8.25 46.10
CA SER A 499 12.04 9.56 45.98
C SER A 499 12.05 10.11 44.55
N LYS A 500 10.96 10.77 44.14
CA LYS A 500 10.87 11.47 42.85
C LYS A 500 11.68 12.77 42.83
N GLY A 501 11.57 13.56 43.91
CA GLY A 501 12.14 14.90 44.01
C GLY A 501 13.60 14.92 44.46
N LYS A 502 14.26 16.07 44.28
CA LYS A 502 15.65 16.28 44.72
C LYS A 502 15.74 16.12 46.25
N PRO A 503 16.71 15.34 46.77
CA PRO A 503 16.96 15.24 48.20
C PRO A 503 17.29 16.60 48.83
N ARG A 504 16.96 16.76 50.11
CA ARG A 504 17.28 17.94 50.93
C ARG A 504 18.32 17.58 52.00
N GLY A 505 19.05 18.56 52.52
CA GLY A 505 20.01 18.37 53.62
C GLY A 505 21.36 17.82 53.15
N THR A 506 21.92 16.84 53.87
CA THR A 506 23.24 16.25 53.59
C THR A 506 23.31 15.45 52.29
N ASP A 507 22.15 15.06 51.74
CA ASP A 507 22.05 14.18 50.56
C ASP A 507 21.99 14.96 49.23
N LEU A 508 22.38 16.24 49.19
CA LEU A 508 22.29 17.11 48.02
C LEU A 508 23.08 16.61 46.78
N HIS A 509 24.05 15.73 46.99
CA HIS A 509 24.84 15.07 45.95
C HIS A 509 24.06 13.96 45.22
N LEU A 510 22.97 13.46 45.81
CA LEU A 510 22.06 12.48 45.22
C LEU A 510 20.92 13.20 44.48
N ARG A 511 20.26 12.48 43.56
CA ARG A 511 19.08 12.96 42.83
C ARG A 511 17.86 12.09 43.08
N GLY A 512 16.68 12.59 42.68
CA GLY A 512 15.46 11.79 42.61
C GLY A 512 15.27 11.16 41.24
N TRP A 513 14.38 10.17 41.14
CA TRP A 513 14.11 9.49 39.87
C TRP A 513 13.37 10.37 38.85
N GLY A 514 12.88 11.55 39.24
CA GLY A 514 12.10 12.44 38.37
C GLY A 514 12.79 12.81 37.04
N ALA A 515 14.12 12.76 36.97
CA ALA A 515 14.89 13.00 35.74
C ALA A 515 14.63 11.97 34.63
N ILE A 516 14.24 10.75 34.99
CA ILE A 516 13.93 9.66 34.03
C ILE A 516 12.43 9.37 33.94
N TYR A 517 11.58 10.31 34.39
CA TYR A 517 10.13 10.15 34.46
C TYR A 517 9.49 9.73 33.13
N GLU A 518 9.96 10.29 32.02
CA GLU A 518 9.42 10.00 30.67
C GLU A 518 9.64 8.56 30.21
N TYR A 519 10.61 7.85 30.79
CA TYR A 519 10.92 6.45 30.46
C TYR A 519 10.22 5.46 31.42
N LEU A 520 9.67 5.93 32.53
CA LEU A 520 9.04 5.09 33.56
C LEU A 520 7.54 4.94 33.32
N SER A 521 7.14 3.79 32.78
CA SER A 521 5.74 3.41 32.63
C SER A 521 5.54 1.91 32.84
N LYS A 522 4.48 1.53 33.56
CA LYS A 522 4.03 0.15 33.69
C LYS A 522 3.52 -0.45 32.37
N ASP A 523 3.20 0.40 31.39
CA ASP A 523 2.79 0.00 30.05
C ASP A 523 3.96 -0.14 29.06
N PHE A 524 5.21 -0.01 29.53
CA PHE A 524 6.40 0.16 28.70
C PHE A 524 6.37 1.50 27.94
N SER A 525 7.25 2.45 28.30
CA SER A 525 7.23 3.80 27.69
C SER A 525 7.55 3.75 26.19
N GLU A 526 6.88 4.57 25.39
CA GLU A 526 7.16 4.70 23.95
C GLU A 526 8.58 5.21 23.70
N LYS A 527 9.12 6.05 24.60
CA LYS A 527 10.51 6.53 24.56
C LYS A 527 11.53 5.39 24.65
N LEU A 528 11.15 4.25 25.23
CA LEU A 528 12.01 3.07 25.31
C LEU A 528 11.97 2.22 24.04
N MET A 529 11.11 2.51 23.07
CA MET A 529 11.17 1.84 21.76
C MET A 529 12.39 2.27 20.94
N GLU A 530 13.03 3.39 21.31
CA GLU A 530 14.23 3.93 20.67
C GLU A 530 15.54 3.41 21.30
N VAL A 531 15.49 2.45 22.22
CA VAL A 531 16.72 1.86 22.79
C VAL A 531 17.58 1.21 21.69
N SER A 532 18.90 1.29 21.84
CA SER A 532 19.82 0.50 21.01
C SER A 532 19.75 -0.98 21.39
N SER A 533 20.22 -1.87 20.51
CA SER A 533 20.18 -3.32 20.80
C SER A 533 20.97 -3.70 22.06
N ARG A 534 22.07 -3.00 22.35
CA ARG A 534 22.82 -3.15 23.61
C ARG A 534 21.98 -2.72 24.82
N GLN A 535 21.32 -1.57 24.74
CA GLN A 535 20.48 -1.07 25.83
C GLN A 535 19.26 -1.96 26.05
N PHE A 536 18.67 -2.49 24.98
CA PHE A 536 17.59 -3.47 25.07
C PHE A 536 18.05 -4.75 25.77
N ASP A 537 19.27 -5.24 25.49
CA ASP A 537 19.85 -6.40 26.18
C ASP A 537 19.95 -6.17 27.71
N VAL A 538 20.27 -4.96 28.14
CA VAL A 538 20.34 -4.59 29.57
C VAL A 538 18.94 -4.54 30.19
N LEU A 539 18.01 -3.86 29.51
CA LEU A 539 16.63 -3.70 29.97
C LEU A 539 15.90 -5.05 30.09
N ILE A 540 16.00 -5.92 29.08
CA ILE A 540 15.32 -7.22 29.09
C ILE A 540 15.84 -8.17 30.17
N GLN A 541 17.12 -8.08 30.52
CA GLN A 541 17.70 -8.86 31.61
C GLN A 541 17.06 -8.49 32.95
N ALA A 542 16.92 -7.20 33.24
CA ALA A 542 16.28 -6.75 34.48
C ALA A 542 14.79 -7.16 34.53
N ILE A 543 14.05 -6.96 33.44
CA ILE A 543 12.64 -7.40 33.35
C ILE A 543 12.52 -8.91 33.59
N HIS A 544 13.44 -9.71 33.03
CA HIS A 544 13.40 -11.15 33.20
C HIS A 544 13.76 -11.61 34.63
N LEU A 545 14.62 -10.88 35.35
CA LEU A 545 14.93 -11.22 36.73
C LEU A 545 13.74 -10.95 37.67
N GLY A 546 12.89 -9.98 37.34
CA GLY A 546 11.65 -9.70 38.09
C GLY A 546 10.53 -10.69 37.80
N ASP A 547 9.99 -10.66 36.58
CA ASP A 547 8.78 -11.40 36.18
C ASP A 547 9.06 -12.69 35.37
N GLY A 548 10.30 -13.15 35.33
CA GLY A 548 10.71 -14.30 34.53
C GLY A 548 10.33 -15.67 35.12
N ALA A 549 9.85 -16.57 34.27
CA ALA A 549 9.63 -17.97 34.66
C ALA A 549 10.94 -18.79 34.62
N LYS A 550 11.28 -19.48 35.71
CA LYS A 550 12.37 -20.48 35.75
C LYS A 550 11.92 -21.75 35.00
N GLN A 551 12.68 -22.20 33.99
CA GLN A 551 12.48 -23.56 33.48
C GLN A 551 13.02 -24.55 34.52
N GLY A 552 12.13 -25.35 35.12
CA GLY A 552 12.48 -26.35 36.13
C GLY A 552 13.63 -27.25 35.68
N GLY A 553 14.65 -27.41 36.52
CA GLY A 553 15.76 -28.36 36.31
C GLY A 553 16.90 -27.89 35.39
N ARG A 554 16.89 -26.67 34.83
CA ARG A 554 17.99 -26.15 34.00
C ARG A 554 18.60 -24.90 34.62
N LYS A 555 19.95 -24.85 34.71
CA LYS A 555 20.69 -23.60 35.03
C LYS A 555 20.28 -22.51 34.03
N TRP A 556 20.21 -21.25 34.48
CA TRP A 556 19.92 -20.06 33.66
C TRP A 556 20.55 -20.16 32.27
N THR A 557 19.77 -20.57 31.26
CA THR A 557 20.27 -20.52 29.89
C THR A 557 19.92 -19.14 29.35
N ARG A 558 20.94 -18.30 29.16
CA ARG A 558 20.88 -16.93 28.57
C ARG A 558 20.31 -16.89 27.13
N ARG A 559 19.63 -17.95 26.68
CA ARG A 559 19.26 -18.18 25.27
C ARG A 559 17.81 -17.80 24.97
N SER A 560 16.92 -17.72 25.96
CA SER A 560 15.51 -17.34 25.77
C SER A 560 14.89 -16.74 27.03
N PHE A 561 14.02 -15.75 26.86
CA PHE A 561 13.32 -15.04 27.94
C PHE A 561 11.83 -15.38 27.89
N HIS A 562 11.23 -15.60 29.06
CA HIS A 562 9.81 -15.91 29.23
C HIS A 562 9.24 -14.95 30.28
N ILE A 563 8.38 -14.04 29.86
CA ILE A 563 7.81 -12.98 30.71
C ILE A 563 6.29 -13.10 30.67
N SER A 564 5.66 -13.17 31.84
CA SER A 564 4.19 -13.25 31.95
C SER A 564 3.65 -11.95 32.53
N THR A 565 2.62 -11.38 31.91
CA THR A 565 2.01 -10.12 32.36
C THR A 565 0.51 -10.13 32.14
N GLY A 566 -0.26 -9.46 33.00
CA GLY A 566 -1.67 -9.15 32.75
C GLY A 566 -1.87 -7.92 31.84
N ASN A 567 -0.79 -7.20 31.52
CA ASN A 567 -0.84 -5.96 30.75
C ASN A 567 -0.56 -6.21 29.26
N LYS A 568 -1.60 -6.12 28.43
CA LYS A 568 -1.48 -6.29 26.97
C LYS A 568 -0.60 -5.24 26.32
N VAL A 569 -0.72 -3.97 26.75
CA VAL A 569 0.05 -2.85 26.16
C VAL A 569 1.54 -3.05 26.39
N PHE A 570 1.90 -3.46 27.61
CA PHE A 570 3.27 -3.84 27.94
C PHE A 570 3.76 -4.99 27.05
N ALA A 571 2.97 -6.06 26.90
CA ALA A 571 3.35 -7.21 26.08
C ALA A 571 3.57 -6.83 24.60
N ASP A 572 2.68 -6.01 24.04
CA ASP A 572 2.75 -5.55 22.65
C ASP A 572 3.96 -4.64 22.41
N ARG A 573 4.19 -3.64 23.28
CA ARG A 573 5.35 -2.73 23.16
C ARG A 573 6.67 -3.43 23.41
N LEU A 574 6.71 -4.39 24.33
CA LEU A 574 7.88 -5.24 24.53
C LEU A 574 8.17 -6.09 23.28
N GLN A 575 7.14 -6.66 22.64
CA GLN A 575 7.29 -7.40 21.39
C GLN A 575 7.80 -6.53 20.24
N ILE A 576 7.26 -5.32 20.08
CA ILE A 576 7.71 -4.37 19.05
C ILE A 576 9.19 -4.04 19.27
N THR A 577 9.54 -3.60 20.48
CA THR A 577 10.92 -3.21 20.82
C THR A 577 11.89 -4.37 20.62
N ALA A 578 11.48 -5.60 20.96
CA ALA A 578 12.26 -6.81 20.71
C ALA A 578 12.51 -7.08 19.23
N VAL A 579 11.45 -7.04 18.41
CA VAL A 579 11.51 -7.29 16.95
C VAL A 579 12.40 -6.26 16.25
N LEU A 580 12.36 -5.00 16.70
CA LEU A 580 13.22 -3.92 16.20
C LEU A 580 14.70 -4.04 16.63
N ASN A 581 14.99 -4.91 17.60
CA ASN A 581 16.33 -5.12 18.17
C ASN A 581 16.86 -6.55 17.94
N GLY A 582 16.37 -7.24 16.90
CA GLY A 582 16.88 -8.55 16.46
C GLY A 582 16.42 -9.74 17.31
N TYR A 583 15.42 -9.55 18.16
CA TYR A 583 14.81 -10.62 18.95
C TYR A 583 13.56 -11.15 18.27
N ARG A 584 13.55 -12.45 17.99
CA ARG A 584 12.31 -13.17 17.75
C ARG A 584 11.46 -13.08 19.01
N CYS A 585 10.28 -12.50 18.88
CA CYS A 585 9.37 -12.31 19.99
C CYS A 585 7.96 -12.74 19.64
N ASN A 586 7.43 -13.69 20.40
CA ASN A 586 6.06 -14.18 20.25
C ASN A 586 5.26 -13.90 21.54
N VAL A 587 4.02 -13.47 21.40
CA VAL A 587 3.09 -13.30 22.52
C VAL A 587 2.03 -14.40 22.43
N ALA A 588 1.81 -15.11 23.54
CA ALA A 588 0.72 -16.06 23.69
C ALA A 588 -0.28 -15.52 24.71
N GLU A 589 -1.57 -15.68 24.45
CA GLU A 589 -2.64 -15.30 25.37
C GLU A 589 -3.17 -16.56 26.06
N LEU A 590 -3.17 -16.57 27.39
CA LEU A 590 -3.64 -17.67 28.22
C LEU A 590 -4.83 -17.21 29.07
N HIS A 591 -5.93 -17.96 29.01
CA HIS A 591 -7.13 -17.71 29.80
C HIS A 591 -7.24 -18.76 30.91
N TYR A 592 -6.71 -18.44 32.10
CA TYR A 592 -6.93 -19.27 33.30
C TYR A 592 -8.20 -18.84 34.04
N ASN A 593 -8.46 -17.53 34.11
CA ASN A 593 -9.61 -16.88 34.73
C ASN A 593 -10.19 -15.79 33.78
N GLU A 594 -11.09 -14.93 34.24
CA GLU A 594 -11.69 -13.82 33.45
C GLU A 594 -10.64 -12.87 32.83
N ASN A 595 -9.52 -12.66 33.51
CA ASN A 595 -8.44 -11.79 33.02
C ASN A 595 -7.37 -12.61 32.27
N PRO A 596 -7.06 -12.29 31.00
CA PRO A 596 -6.04 -12.98 30.23
C PRO A 596 -4.63 -12.69 30.78
N ILE A 597 -3.76 -13.69 30.69
CA ILE A 597 -2.32 -13.55 30.94
C ILE A 597 -1.59 -13.64 29.60
N TYR A 598 -0.75 -12.65 29.32
CA TYR A 598 0.07 -12.58 28.12
C TYR A 598 1.48 -13.10 28.44
N CYS A 599 1.88 -14.17 27.76
CA CYS A 599 3.21 -14.76 27.86
C CYS A 599 4.06 -14.33 26.67
N VAL A 600 5.07 -13.50 26.93
CA VAL A 600 6.04 -13.01 25.96
C VAL A 600 7.25 -13.94 25.93
N HIS A 601 7.52 -14.53 24.77
CA HIS A 601 8.61 -15.44 24.51
C HIS A 601 9.65 -14.78 23.60
N LEU A 602 10.80 -14.41 24.15
CA LEU A 602 11.87 -13.75 23.41
C LEU A 602 13.07 -14.68 23.22
N LYS A 603 13.68 -14.62 22.04
CA LYS A 603 14.93 -15.31 21.74
C LYS A 603 15.81 -14.42 20.87
N LYS A 604 17.09 -14.26 21.23
CA LYS A 604 18.06 -13.47 20.46
C LYS A 604 18.43 -14.20 19.17
N GLN A 605 17.56 -14.07 18.18
CA GLN A 605 17.57 -14.78 16.91
C GLN A 605 16.58 -14.05 16.00
N ASN A 606 17.00 -13.55 14.85
CA ASN A 606 16.16 -12.72 13.97
C ASN A 606 15.40 -13.50 12.88
N TRP A 607 15.44 -14.83 12.94
CA TRP A 607 14.86 -15.72 11.94
C TRP A 607 14.15 -16.91 12.60
N MET A 608 13.31 -17.59 11.83
CA MET A 608 12.69 -18.85 12.19
C MET A 608 12.94 -19.91 11.12
N ARG A 609 13.02 -21.17 11.54
CA ARG A 609 13.24 -22.31 10.64
C ARG A 609 11.90 -22.91 10.25
N ILE A 610 11.71 -23.19 8.97
CA ILE A 610 10.52 -23.80 8.38
C ILE A 610 10.92 -25.01 7.52
N GLY A 611 10.06 -26.03 7.43
CA GLY A 611 10.26 -27.21 6.58
C GLY A 611 11.32 -28.22 7.05
N GLY A 612 11.43 -29.33 6.29
CA GLY A 612 12.31 -30.48 6.54
C GLY A 612 11.61 -31.73 7.07
N ASP A 613 12.36 -32.83 7.15
CA ASP A 613 12.00 -34.21 7.53
C ASP A 613 11.70 -34.48 9.02
N GLY A 614 11.81 -33.47 9.89
CA GLY A 614 11.57 -33.63 11.32
C GLY A 614 10.08 -33.54 11.69
N LYS A 615 9.58 -34.48 12.50
CA LYS A 615 8.16 -34.63 12.89
C LYS A 615 7.50 -33.39 13.54
N ASP A 616 8.27 -32.43 14.06
CA ASP A 616 7.77 -31.26 14.80
C ASP A 616 7.98 -29.91 14.07
N ARG A 617 8.25 -29.91 12.76
CA ARG A 617 8.59 -28.67 12.04
C ARG A 617 7.38 -28.05 11.34
N PRO A 618 7.18 -26.72 11.43
CA PRO A 618 6.16 -26.02 10.65
C PRO A 618 6.38 -26.26 9.15
N THR A 619 5.39 -26.87 8.50
CA THR A 619 5.31 -27.00 7.05
C THR A 619 4.22 -26.08 6.52
N TRP A 620 4.36 -25.69 5.26
CA TRP A 620 3.30 -24.99 4.56
C TRP A 620 2.15 -25.96 4.24
N GLY A 621 0.93 -25.51 4.46
CA GLY A 621 -0.28 -26.21 4.05
C GLY A 621 -1.19 -25.31 3.24
N LYS A 622 -1.74 -25.84 2.14
CA LYS A 622 -2.86 -25.22 1.43
C LYS A 622 -4.11 -25.33 2.29
N ASN A 623 -4.76 -24.21 2.60
CA ASN A 623 -6.01 -24.18 3.34
C ASN A 623 -7.20 -24.40 2.39
N GLN A 624 -8.32 -24.88 2.93
CA GLN A 624 -9.60 -24.80 2.25
C GLN A 624 -10.08 -23.34 2.26
N ASN A 625 -10.58 -22.87 1.12
CA ASN A 625 -11.16 -21.53 1.01
C ASN A 625 -12.53 -21.52 1.65
N LEU A 626 -12.80 -20.52 2.49
CA LEU A 626 -14.13 -20.28 3.03
C LEU A 626 -14.92 -19.37 2.09
N GLU A 627 -16.24 -19.58 2.00
CA GLU A 627 -17.11 -18.74 1.20
C GLU A 627 -17.11 -17.29 1.73
N GLY A 628 -16.87 -16.31 0.85
CA GLY A 628 -16.79 -14.89 1.21
C GLY A 628 -15.52 -14.48 1.96
N GLU A 629 -14.50 -15.34 2.05
CA GLU A 629 -13.24 -15.01 2.70
C GLU A 629 -12.53 -13.83 2.00
N ARG A 630 -11.93 -12.93 2.79
CA ARG A 630 -11.29 -11.71 2.28
C ARG A 630 -9.79 -11.72 2.56
N CYS A 631 -9.07 -10.93 1.78
CA CYS A 631 -7.65 -10.73 1.90
C CYS A 631 -7.31 -9.24 1.81
N TRP A 632 -6.20 -8.84 2.45
CA TRP A 632 -5.75 -7.45 2.47
C TRP A 632 -4.23 -7.33 2.49
N CYS A 633 -3.69 -6.22 2.01
CA CYS A 633 -2.25 -5.95 2.05
C CYS A 633 -1.96 -4.46 1.85
N VAL A 634 -0.74 -4.10 2.20
CA VAL A 634 -0.19 -2.75 2.07
C VAL A 634 1.04 -2.78 1.19
N GLN A 635 1.19 -1.79 0.33
CA GLN A 635 2.42 -1.60 -0.43
C GLN A 635 3.32 -0.52 0.18
N ASN A 636 4.62 -0.74 0.15
CA ASN A 636 5.67 0.26 0.41
C ASN A 636 6.84 0.10 -0.57
N GLU A 637 7.73 1.10 -0.59
CA GLU A 637 8.89 1.19 -1.49
C GLU A 637 9.99 0.14 -1.24
N VAL A 638 10.10 -0.39 -0.02
CA VAL A 638 11.12 -1.40 0.34
C VAL A 638 10.72 -2.78 -0.17
N GLY A 639 9.43 -3.00 -0.31
CA GLY A 639 8.90 -4.23 -0.85
C GLY A 639 8.75 -5.37 0.17
N THR A 640 8.75 -5.06 1.47
CA THR A 640 8.56 -6.02 2.57
C THR A 640 7.66 -5.44 3.67
N LEU A 641 7.04 -6.31 4.47
CA LEU A 641 6.18 -5.95 5.59
C LEU A 641 6.55 -6.77 6.82
N ILE A 642 6.51 -6.14 7.99
CA ILE A 642 6.55 -6.84 9.28
C ILE A 642 5.12 -7.10 9.72
N THR A 643 4.77 -8.37 9.86
CA THR A 643 3.41 -8.83 10.14
C THR A 643 3.33 -9.60 11.44
N ARG A 644 2.14 -9.61 12.05
CA ARG A 644 1.83 -10.41 13.23
C ARG A 644 0.49 -11.12 13.05
N ARG A 645 0.44 -12.41 13.33
CA ARG A 645 -0.81 -13.18 13.37
C ARG A 645 -0.85 -13.99 14.66
N PHE A 646 -1.92 -13.82 15.44
CA PHE A 646 -2.07 -14.47 16.76
C PHE A 646 -0.83 -14.37 17.66
N GLY A 647 -0.25 -13.16 17.72
CA GLY A 647 0.93 -12.88 18.53
C GLY A 647 2.26 -13.42 17.98
N LYS A 648 2.27 -14.09 16.81
CA LYS A 648 3.49 -14.57 16.15
C LYS A 648 3.93 -13.60 15.05
N VAL A 649 5.19 -13.18 15.07
CA VAL A 649 5.73 -12.19 14.13
C VAL A 649 6.46 -12.85 12.97
N ALA A 650 6.25 -12.34 11.76
CA ALA A 650 6.95 -12.75 10.55
C ALA A 650 7.24 -11.54 9.65
N ILE A 651 8.19 -11.69 8.74
CA ILE A 651 8.51 -10.68 7.73
C ILE A 651 8.24 -11.27 6.34
N VAL A 652 7.42 -10.58 5.55
CA VAL A 652 6.91 -11.03 4.24
C VAL A 652 7.15 -9.96 3.16
N GLY A 653 6.93 -10.28 1.88
CA GLY A 653 7.13 -9.37 0.74
C GLY A 653 5.88 -8.56 0.33
N ASN A 654 6.01 -7.74 -0.73
CA ASN A 654 5.01 -6.77 -1.24
C ASN A 654 4.68 -6.93 -2.77
N SER A 655 3.77 -6.12 -3.35
CA SER A 655 3.23 -6.08 -4.75
C SER A 655 3.60 -4.78 -5.53
N GLN A 656 3.91 -4.75 -6.86
CA GLN A 656 4.27 -3.54 -7.70
C GLN A 656 4.22 -3.70 -9.27
N MET A 657 3.98 -2.63 -10.12
CA MET A 657 4.56 -2.30 -11.50
C MET A 657 4.06 -0.98 -12.29
N VAL A 658 4.46 -0.72 -13.60
CA VAL A 658 4.88 0.55 -14.39
C VAL A 658 4.23 0.84 -15.82
N GLY A 659 4.39 2.04 -16.50
CA GLY A 659 4.12 2.32 -17.97
C GLY A 659 4.82 3.56 -18.70
N ARG A 660 5.22 3.47 -20.01
CA ARG A 660 5.85 4.54 -20.88
C ARG A 660 5.68 4.32 -22.42
N GLY A 661 5.34 5.33 -23.26
CA GLY A 661 5.34 5.21 -24.77
C GLY A 661 4.69 6.29 -25.69
N THR A 662 4.02 7.34 -25.17
CA THR A 662 2.90 8.01 -25.90
C THR A 662 3.19 9.34 -26.66
N ARG A 663 4.44 9.74 -26.94
CA ARG A 663 4.76 11.05 -27.58
C ARG A 663 4.38 11.19 -29.06
N VAL A 664 4.00 12.40 -29.50
CA VAL A 664 3.89 12.81 -30.93
C VAL A 664 5.27 13.10 -31.52
N TYR A 665 5.50 12.67 -32.75
CA TYR A 665 6.73 12.92 -33.52
C TYR A 665 6.45 13.42 -34.94
N CYS A 666 7.31 14.34 -35.40
CA CYS A 666 7.38 14.81 -36.79
C CYS A 666 8.87 14.89 -37.18
N PRO A 667 9.31 14.26 -38.29
CA PRO A 667 10.70 14.29 -38.75
C PRO A 667 11.25 15.70 -39.02
N TRP A 668 10.37 16.67 -39.24
CA TRP A 668 10.70 18.06 -39.61
C TRP A 668 10.73 19.03 -38.41
N GLY A 669 10.58 18.54 -37.18
CA GLY A 669 10.70 19.36 -35.96
C GLY A 669 9.50 20.26 -35.62
N CYS A 670 8.35 20.09 -36.29
CA CYS A 670 7.18 20.94 -36.11
C CYS A 670 6.42 20.64 -34.79
N THR A 671 6.01 21.68 -34.07
CA THR A 671 5.37 21.57 -32.74
C THR A 671 3.86 21.86 -32.71
N GLU A 672 3.29 22.50 -33.74
CA GLU A 672 1.85 22.81 -33.84
C GLU A 672 1.33 22.60 -35.27
N ARG A 673 0.19 21.89 -35.40
CA ARG A 673 -0.54 21.60 -36.65
C ARG A 673 0.35 21.35 -37.88
N CYS A 674 1.18 20.31 -37.83
CA CYS A 674 1.89 19.83 -39.01
C CYS A 674 0.88 19.35 -40.06
N THR A 675 0.80 20.04 -41.20
CA THR A 675 0.02 19.66 -42.39
C THR A 675 0.79 18.69 -43.31
N HIS A 676 2.08 18.47 -43.06
CA HIS A 676 2.88 17.47 -43.76
C HIS A 676 2.40 16.06 -43.37
N GLY A 677 2.13 15.19 -44.36
CA GLY A 677 1.62 13.83 -44.19
C GLY A 677 2.54 12.85 -43.44
N SER A 678 3.69 13.32 -42.94
CA SER A 678 4.75 12.57 -42.24
C SER A 678 4.69 12.65 -40.70
N ARG A 679 3.60 13.19 -40.13
CA ARG A 679 3.37 13.20 -38.67
C ARG A 679 3.05 11.79 -38.17
N LYS A 680 3.62 11.36 -37.04
CA LYS A 680 3.22 10.13 -36.34
C LYS A 680 1.72 10.16 -36.07
N ARG A 681 0.96 9.36 -36.82
CA ARG A 681 -0.51 9.32 -36.76
C ARG A 681 -0.98 8.81 -35.41
N ASN A 682 -0.34 7.76 -34.92
CA ASN A 682 -0.68 7.08 -33.68
C ASN A 682 0.53 6.28 -33.16
N LEU A 683 0.44 5.81 -31.92
CA LEU A 683 1.27 4.73 -31.41
C LEU A 683 0.49 3.42 -31.58
N LEU A 684 0.98 2.51 -32.42
CA LEU A 684 0.42 1.17 -32.54
C LEU A 684 0.96 0.30 -31.40
N LEU A 685 0.08 -0.19 -30.55
CA LEU A 685 0.38 -1.19 -29.53
C LEU A 685 -0.05 -2.56 -30.04
N LEU A 686 0.94 -3.39 -30.36
CA LEU A 686 0.74 -4.78 -30.74
C LEU A 686 0.67 -5.61 -29.47
N ASP A 687 -0.51 -6.18 -29.23
CA ASP A 687 -0.83 -6.96 -28.04
C ASP A 687 -1.07 -8.41 -28.44
N PRO A 688 -0.03 -9.27 -28.42
CA PRO A 688 -0.23 -10.69 -28.66
C PRO A 688 -1.12 -11.25 -27.54
N LEU A 689 -2.33 -11.67 -27.92
CA LEU A 689 -3.25 -12.36 -27.03
C LEU A 689 -2.60 -13.68 -26.65
N TRP A 690 -2.02 -13.69 -25.45
CA TRP A 690 -1.87 -14.90 -24.67
C TRP A 690 -3.25 -15.51 -24.58
N LEU A 691 -3.47 -16.65 -25.22
CA LEU A 691 -4.76 -17.33 -25.19
C LEU A 691 -4.99 -17.87 -23.78
N HIS A 692 -5.49 -17.03 -22.89
CA HIS A 692 -6.24 -17.44 -21.71
C HIS A 692 -7.10 -16.30 -21.17
N GLU A 693 -8.34 -16.63 -20.82
CA GLU A 693 -9.26 -15.76 -20.08
C GLU A 693 -8.83 -15.56 -18.60
N ASP A 694 -7.88 -16.36 -18.12
CA ASP A 694 -7.49 -16.45 -16.70
C ASP A 694 -6.19 -15.70 -16.33
N MET A 695 -5.53 -15.03 -17.28
CA MET A 695 -4.35 -14.23 -17.00
C MET A 695 -4.74 -12.78 -16.66
N ASN A 696 -4.56 -12.37 -15.40
CA ASN A 696 -4.66 -10.98 -14.93
C ASN A 696 -3.50 -10.14 -15.51
N LEU A 697 -3.58 -9.87 -16.81
CA LEU A 697 -2.64 -9.08 -17.58
C LEU A 697 -3.00 -7.60 -17.48
N VAL A 698 -2.00 -6.72 -17.41
CA VAL A 698 -2.22 -5.30 -17.74
C VAL A 698 -2.61 -5.23 -19.20
N ARG A 699 -3.89 -4.97 -19.47
CA ARG A 699 -4.37 -4.80 -20.83
C ARG A 699 -4.25 -3.33 -21.24
N PRO A 700 -4.18 -3.04 -22.55
CA PRO A 700 -4.14 -1.67 -23.04
C PRO A 700 -5.24 -0.75 -22.48
N ALA A 701 -6.43 -1.30 -22.16
CA ALA A 701 -7.53 -0.57 -21.53
C ALA A 701 -7.16 0.08 -20.17
N ASN A 702 -6.21 -0.49 -19.43
CA ASN A 702 -5.73 0.04 -18.15
C ASN A 702 -4.99 1.39 -18.30
N LEU A 703 -4.57 1.75 -19.52
CA LEU A 703 -3.91 3.03 -19.81
C LEU A 703 -4.88 4.22 -19.81
N VAL A 704 -6.18 3.98 -19.99
CA VAL A 704 -7.19 5.04 -20.20
C VAL A 704 -8.32 5.03 -19.19
N THR A 705 -8.56 3.93 -18.47
CA THR A 705 -9.59 3.88 -17.42
C THR A 705 -9.19 3.01 -16.23
N GLY A 706 -9.49 3.52 -15.03
CA GLY A 706 -9.34 2.82 -13.77
C GLY A 706 -10.58 2.04 -13.33
N ARG A 707 -11.64 1.94 -14.14
CA ARG A 707 -12.89 1.24 -13.78
C ARG A 707 -12.93 -0.16 -14.38
N ASP A 708 -13.23 -1.16 -13.56
CA ASP A 708 -13.17 -2.58 -13.97
C ASP A 708 -14.21 -2.94 -15.04
N GLU A 709 -15.42 -2.36 -14.99
CA GLU A 709 -16.49 -2.59 -15.97
C GLU A 709 -16.09 -2.10 -17.38
N ASP A 710 -15.60 -0.86 -17.46
CA ASP A 710 -15.14 -0.26 -18.72
C ASP A 710 -13.92 -1.04 -19.27
N ARG A 711 -12.99 -1.45 -18.40
CA ARG A 711 -11.81 -2.24 -18.79
C ARG A 711 -12.17 -3.59 -19.41
N ARG A 712 -13.15 -4.30 -18.84
CA ARG A 712 -13.62 -5.59 -19.37
C ARG A 712 -14.27 -5.43 -20.75
N SER A 713 -15.24 -4.51 -20.87
CA SER A 713 -15.93 -4.24 -22.13
C SER A 713 -14.96 -3.85 -23.24
N MET A 714 -14.01 -2.95 -22.96
CA MET A 714 -12.98 -2.56 -23.93
C MET A 714 -12.11 -3.75 -24.32
N SER A 715 -11.64 -4.54 -23.36
CA SER A 715 -10.76 -5.69 -23.62
C SER A 715 -11.41 -6.78 -24.46
N GLU A 716 -12.71 -7.05 -24.25
CA GLU A 716 -13.50 -7.99 -25.05
C GLU A 716 -13.64 -7.53 -26.51
N ARG A 717 -13.89 -6.22 -26.73
CA ARG A 717 -13.98 -5.64 -28.08
C ARG A 717 -12.67 -5.73 -28.84
N VAL A 718 -11.54 -5.45 -28.19
CA VAL A 718 -10.21 -5.57 -28.81
C VAL A 718 -9.92 -7.03 -29.19
N ALA A 719 -10.26 -7.99 -28.33
CA ALA A 719 -10.06 -9.40 -28.63
C ALA A 719 -10.96 -9.92 -29.77
N ALA A 720 -12.19 -9.40 -29.87
CA ALA A 720 -13.17 -9.82 -30.87
C ALA A 720 -12.85 -9.28 -32.28
N LYS A 721 -12.30 -8.07 -32.36
CA LYS A 721 -12.01 -7.38 -33.62
C LYS A 721 -10.51 -7.42 -33.90
N GLN A 722 -10.07 -8.23 -34.86
CA GLN A 722 -8.66 -8.31 -35.29
C GLN A 722 -8.19 -7.09 -36.11
N GLU A 723 -8.79 -5.93 -35.87
CA GLU A 723 -8.51 -4.65 -36.56
C GLU A 723 -7.82 -3.67 -35.60
N GLU A 724 -7.21 -2.62 -36.15
CA GLU A 724 -6.58 -1.57 -35.36
C GLU A 724 -7.67 -0.65 -34.78
N LEU A 725 -7.78 -0.60 -33.45
CA LEU A 725 -8.80 0.17 -32.73
C LEU A 725 -8.19 1.32 -31.94
N ASP A 726 -8.83 2.49 -31.97
CA ASP A 726 -8.44 3.66 -31.17
C ASP A 726 -8.93 3.52 -29.72
N LEU A 727 -7.99 3.61 -28.78
CA LEU A 727 -8.25 3.37 -27.37
C LEU A 727 -9.16 4.42 -26.71
N LEU A 728 -9.18 5.67 -27.20
CA LEU A 728 -10.05 6.73 -26.66
C LEU A 728 -11.47 6.65 -27.20
N ASN A 729 -11.64 6.28 -28.47
CA ASN A 729 -12.98 6.03 -29.02
C ASN A 729 -13.66 4.87 -28.26
N MET A 730 -12.90 3.82 -27.96
CA MET A 730 -13.40 2.71 -27.14
C MET A 730 -13.81 3.11 -25.72
N LEU A 731 -13.08 4.04 -25.10
CA LEU A 731 -13.45 4.58 -23.80
C LEU A 731 -14.76 5.36 -23.89
N ALA A 732 -14.92 6.20 -24.90
CA ALA A 732 -16.15 6.98 -25.12
C ALA A 732 -17.37 6.07 -25.33
N ASP A 733 -17.22 4.99 -26.11
CA ASP A 733 -18.28 4.00 -26.31
C ASP A 733 -18.68 3.31 -24.99
N ALA A 734 -17.69 2.89 -24.18
CA ALA A 734 -17.93 2.26 -22.89
C ALA A 734 -18.61 3.21 -21.89
N GLU A 735 -18.19 4.49 -21.85
CA GLU A 735 -18.82 5.53 -21.03
C GLU A 735 -20.29 5.74 -21.43
N HIS A 736 -20.57 5.80 -22.72
CA HIS A 736 -21.93 5.99 -23.25
C HIS A 736 -22.85 4.81 -22.92
N GLU A 737 -22.38 3.56 -23.06
CA GLU A 737 -23.15 2.38 -22.68
C GLU A 737 -23.46 2.31 -21.19
N ARG A 738 -22.49 2.72 -20.37
CA ARG A 738 -22.67 2.80 -18.93
C ARG A 738 -23.71 3.86 -18.56
N GLU A 739 -23.68 5.03 -19.18
CA GLU A 739 -24.70 6.08 -18.98
C GLU A 739 -26.10 5.58 -19.33
N LYS A 740 -26.22 4.88 -20.47
CA LYS A 740 -27.49 4.25 -20.89
C LYS A 740 -27.97 3.19 -19.88
N SER A 741 -27.08 2.30 -19.43
CA SER A 741 -27.40 1.29 -18.41
C SER A 741 -27.80 1.90 -17.07
N LEU A 742 -27.14 2.99 -16.65
CA LEU A 742 -27.47 3.71 -15.43
C LEU A 742 -28.84 4.38 -15.53
N ALA A 743 -29.14 5.00 -16.67
CA ALA A 743 -30.44 5.60 -16.96
C ALA A 743 -31.57 4.55 -16.94
N GLU A 744 -31.35 3.37 -17.53
CA GLU A 744 -32.29 2.25 -17.51
C GLU A 744 -32.51 1.71 -16.08
N LYS A 745 -31.44 1.59 -15.28
CA LYS A 745 -31.52 1.20 -13.86
C LYS A 745 -32.29 2.23 -13.02
N LEU A 746 -32.04 3.53 -13.23
CA LEU A 746 -32.77 4.63 -12.57
C LEU A 746 -34.26 4.59 -12.92
N ALA A 747 -34.61 4.45 -14.21
CA ALA A 747 -35.99 4.32 -14.66
C ALA A 747 -36.69 3.08 -14.09
N ARG A 748 -35.96 1.97 -13.91
CA ARG A 748 -36.48 0.74 -13.29
C ARG A 748 -36.71 0.90 -11.78
N MET A 749 -35.89 1.70 -11.10
CA MET A 749 -36.06 2.03 -9.67
C MET A 749 -37.23 3.00 -9.45
N GLU A 750 -37.42 3.98 -10.33
CA GLU A 750 -38.58 4.89 -10.29
C GLU A 750 -39.90 4.13 -10.49
N LYS A 751 -39.96 3.17 -11.41
CA LYS A 751 -41.14 2.30 -11.61
C LYS A 751 -41.46 1.38 -10.43
N ARG A 752 -40.54 1.17 -9.47
CA ARG A 752 -40.78 0.38 -8.25
C ARG A 752 -41.39 1.20 -7.12
N LYS A 753 -41.16 2.52 -7.07
CA LYS A 753 -41.70 3.41 -6.02
C LYS A 753 -43.23 3.57 -6.06
N THR A 754 -43.90 3.23 -7.17
CA THR A 754 -45.35 3.38 -7.34
C THR A 754 -46.18 2.19 -6.80
N LYS A 755 -45.58 1.12 -6.29
CA LYS A 755 -46.30 -0.09 -5.81
C LYS A 755 -46.40 -0.26 -4.30
N THR A 756 -45.75 0.59 -3.50
CA THR A 756 -45.71 0.48 -2.03
C THR A 756 -46.49 1.60 -1.37
N ILE A 757 -47.18 1.30 -0.26
CA ILE A 757 -47.85 2.31 0.58
C ILE A 757 -46.91 2.77 1.70
N SER A 758 -46.86 4.07 2.00
CA SER A 758 -46.09 4.56 3.14
C SER A 758 -46.74 4.13 4.46
N VAL A 759 -45.94 4.00 5.52
CA VAL A 759 -46.42 3.58 6.84
C VAL A 759 -47.39 4.59 7.43
N GLU A 760 -47.15 5.88 7.25
CA GLU A 760 -48.03 6.94 7.73
C GLU A 760 -49.39 6.92 7.01
N GLU A 761 -49.40 6.77 5.68
CA GLU A 761 -50.64 6.67 4.90
C GLU A 761 -51.44 5.41 5.32
N TRP A 762 -50.74 4.29 5.53
CA TRP A 762 -51.37 3.07 6.00
C TRP A 762 -51.93 3.20 7.43
N ALA A 763 -51.19 3.82 8.35
CA ALA A 763 -51.60 3.98 9.74
C ALA A 763 -52.85 4.87 9.87
N VAL A 764 -52.95 5.92 9.05
CA VAL A 764 -54.15 6.76 8.96
C VAL A 764 -55.36 5.98 8.44
N LEU A 765 -55.17 5.13 7.42
CA LEU A 765 -56.23 4.28 6.87
C LEU A 765 -56.62 3.10 7.77
N ALA A 766 -55.77 2.71 8.71
CA ALA A 766 -56.00 1.62 9.65
C ALA A 766 -56.44 2.11 11.04
N HIS A 767 -56.63 3.42 11.23
CA HIS A 767 -56.85 4.09 12.51
C HIS A 767 -55.89 3.64 13.61
N ALA A 768 -54.59 3.67 13.31
CA ALA A 768 -53.52 3.24 14.19
C ALA A 768 -52.62 4.42 14.61
N PRO A 769 -53.07 5.30 15.52
CA PRO A 769 -52.30 6.48 15.93
C PRO A 769 -50.98 6.10 16.62
N ASN A 770 -50.95 4.95 17.31
CA ASN A 770 -49.73 4.39 17.90
C ASN A 770 -48.65 3.99 16.88
N VAL A 771 -49.01 3.85 15.61
CA VAL A 771 -48.07 3.61 14.50
C VAL A 771 -47.75 4.94 13.80
N ALA A 772 -48.74 5.79 13.56
CA ALA A 772 -48.55 7.10 12.92
C ALA A 772 -47.63 8.04 13.74
N ASP A 773 -47.87 8.08 15.05
CA ASP A 773 -47.19 8.96 16.02
C ASP A 773 -46.18 8.19 16.87
N PHE A 774 -45.59 7.12 16.32
CA PHE A 774 -44.67 6.27 17.06
C PHE A 774 -43.43 7.05 17.56
N GLU A 775 -43.26 7.08 18.89
CA GLU A 775 -42.07 7.62 19.56
C GLU A 775 -41.20 6.50 20.19
N PRO A 776 -39.87 6.51 19.99
CA PRO A 776 -38.99 5.49 20.56
C PRO A 776 -38.85 5.65 22.09
N THR A 777 -39.47 4.76 22.87
CA THR A 777 -39.31 4.76 24.35
C THR A 777 -38.12 3.96 24.87
N MET A 778 -37.59 3.02 24.09
CA MET A 778 -36.48 2.12 24.47
C MET A 778 -35.33 2.24 23.47
N LYS A 779 -34.08 2.14 23.93
CA LYS A 779 -32.87 2.23 23.06
C LYS A 779 -32.88 1.29 21.86
N TRP A 780 -33.52 0.12 21.96
CA TRP A 780 -33.58 -0.83 20.85
C TRP A 780 -34.62 -0.45 19.77
N HIS A 781 -35.55 0.47 20.06
CA HIS A 781 -36.53 0.96 19.08
C HIS A 781 -35.88 1.73 17.92
N GLU A 782 -34.78 2.42 18.21
CA GLU A 782 -33.98 3.20 17.25
C GLU A 782 -32.98 2.35 16.47
N SER A 783 -32.77 1.10 16.89
CA SER A 783 -31.89 0.17 16.17
C SER A 783 -32.40 -0.07 14.74
N PRO A 784 -31.51 -0.44 13.79
CA PRO A 784 -31.92 -0.81 12.44
C PRO A 784 -32.94 -1.97 12.43
N ILE A 785 -33.84 -1.94 11.47
CA ILE A 785 -34.88 -2.97 11.26
C ILE A 785 -34.22 -4.34 11.06
N SER A 786 -34.75 -5.39 11.70
CA SER A 786 -34.18 -6.73 11.53
C SER A 786 -34.43 -7.29 10.12
N PRO A 787 -33.58 -8.19 9.60
CA PRO A 787 -33.76 -8.80 8.28
C PRO A 787 -35.15 -9.43 8.08
N LYS A 788 -35.68 -10.11 9.11
CA LYS A 788 -37.03 -10.71 9.08
C LYS A 788 -38.14 -9.66 8.99
N GLN A 789 -38.00 -8.54 9.67
CA GLN A 789 -38.97 -7.44 9.59
C GLN A 789 -38.93 -6.77 8.22
N ALA A 790 -37.73 -6.55 7.66
CA ALA A 790 -37.58 -5.98 6.32
C ALA A 790 -38.23 -6.85 5.24
N GLU A 791 -38.04 -8.17 5.31
CA GLU A 791 -38.69 -9.14 4.40
C GLU A 791 -40.22 -9.10 4.52
N MET A 792 -40.76 -9.05 5.74
CA MET A 792 -42.20 -8.95 5.98
C MET A 792 -42.79 -7.64 5.45
N LEU A 793 -42.12 -6.50 5.66
CA LEU A 793 -42.57 -5.20 5.18
C LEU A 793 -42.68 -5.17 3.65
N VAL A 794 -41.66 -5.71 2.96
CA VAL A 794 -41.68 -5.83 1.49
C VAL A 794 -42.78 -6.78 1.02
N ARG A 795 -42.95 -7.93 1.70
CA ARG A 795 -43.99 -8.92 1.37
C ARG A 795 -45.40 -8.36 1.51
N PHE A 796 -45.63 -7.47 2.46
CA PHE A 796 -46.94 -6.85 2.70
C PHE A 796 -47.13 -5.51 1.98
N GLY A 797 -46.16 -5.07 1.17
CA GLY A 797 -46.28 -3.90 0.29
C GLY A 797 -46.04 -2.55 0.97
N PHE A 798 -45.32 -2.52 2.09
CA PHE A 798 -44.95 -1.29 2.80
C PHE A 798 -43.67 -0.68 2.24
N ASP A 799 -43.60 0.65 2.20
CA ASP A 799 -42.37 1.38 1.89
C ASP A 799 -41.40 1.33 3.08
N ALA A 800 -40.34 0.55 2.97
CA ALA A 800 -39.31 0.41 3.99
C ALA A 800 -38.61 1.75 4.32
N GLY A 801 -38.60 2.71 3.39
CA GLY A 801 -38.03 4.04 3.62
C GLY A 801 -38.83 4.91 4.60
N SER A 802 -40.11 4.59 4.81
CA SER A 802 -41.00 5.28 5.76
C SER A 802 -40.94 4.72 7.19
N VAL A 803 -40.13 3.69 7.44
CA VAL A 803 -40.00 3.07 8.77
C VAL A 803 -38.82 3.66 9.55
N ARG A 804 -39.12 4.29 10.69
CA ARG A 804 -38.15 5.06 11.50
C ARG A 804 -37.17 4.22 12.33
N GLY A 805 -37.42 2.92 12.51
CA GLY A 805 -36.56 2.05 13.31
C GLY A 805 -37.19 0.69 13.64
N ARG A 806 -36.45 -0.17 14.33
CA ARG A 806 -36.88 -1.55 14.68
C ARG A 806 -38.14 -1.60 15.54
N GLY A 807 -38.32 -0.63 16.45
CA GLY A 807 -39.51 -0.50 17.28
C GLY A 807 -40.74 -0.13 16.47
N HIS A 808 -40.59 0.86 15.58
CA HIS A 808 -41.65 1.32 14.68
C HIS A 808 -42.11 0.19 13.73
N ALA A 809 -41.16 -0.59 13.19
CA ALA A 809 -41.46 -1.78 12.39
C ALA A 809 -42.26 -2.84 13.16
N SER A 810 -41.97 -3.03 14.45
CA SER A 810 -42.68 -4.00 15.30
C SER A 810 -44.11 -3.54 15.57
N ALA A 811 -44.29 -2.28 15.97
CA ALA A 811 -45.60 -1.70 16.22
C ALA A 811 -46.52 -1.78 15.00
N LEU A 812 -46.00 -1.47 13.80
CA LEU A 812 -46.72 -1.60 12.54
C LEU A 812 -47.17 -3.05 12.28
N LEU A 813 -46.25 -4.01 12.37
CA LEU A 813 -46.54 -5.42 12.10
C LEU A 813 -47.54 -5.99 13.11
N ASP A 814 -47.45 -5.60 14.39
CA ASP A 814 -48.37 -6.02 15.44
C ASP A 814 -49.81 -5.55 15.16
N VAL A 815 -49.99 -4.29 14.79
CA VAL A 815 -51.30 -3.77 14.39
C VAL A 815 -51.81 -4.46 13.11
N PHE A 816 -50.95 -4.64 12.12
CA PHE A 816 -51.30 -5.34 10.87
C PHE A 816 -51.81 -6.77 11.12
N PHE A 817 -51.10 -7.55 11.94
CA PHE A 817 -51.51 -8.92 12.26
C PHE A 817 -52.74 -8.98 13.17
N SER A 818 -52.88 -8.05 14.12
CA SER A 818 -54.06 -7.96 14.98
C SER A 818 -55.33 -7.71 14.17
N ARG A 819 -55.32 -6.73 13.25
CA ARG A 819 -56.44 -6.45 12.34
C ARG A 819 -56.82 -7.66 11.49
N ARG A 820 -55.82 -8.40 11.01
CA ARG A 820 -56.03 -9.62 10.23
C ARG A 820 -56.65 -10.75 11.06
N LYS A 821 -56.24 -10.90 12.33
CA LYS A 821 -56.81 -11.90 13.25
C LYS A 821 -58.26 -11.59 13.62
N GLN A 822 -58.61 -10.31 13.72
CA GLN A 822 -59.98 -9.85 13.98
C GLN A 822 -60.89 -9.90 12.72
N GLY A 823 -60.34 -10.29 11.56
CA GLY A 823 -61.11 -10.41 10.33
C GLY A 823 -61.59 -9.06 9.77
N LEU A 824 -60.92 -7.96 10.11
CA LEU A 824 -61.26 -6.63 9.63
C LEU A 824 -60.93 -6.45 8.13
N ALA A 825 -61.60 -5.49 7.50
CA ALA A 825 -61.38 -5.16 6.10
C ALA A 825 -59.91 -4.76 5.83
N THR A 826 -59.41 -5.16 4.67
CA THR A 826 -58.06 -4.80 4.23
C THR A 826 -57.97 -3.29 3.98
N VAL A 827 -56.79 -2.70 4.12
CA VAL A 827 -56.60 -1.25 3.91
C VAL A 827 -57.02 -0.79 2.49
N ALA A 828 -56.88 -1.64 1.47
CA ALA A 828 -57.42 -1.38 0.14
C ALA A 828 -58.96 -1.32 0.12
N GLN A 829 -59.64 -2.23 0.83
CA GLN A 829 -61.09 -2.19 1.00
C GLN A 829 -61.53 -1.00 1.85
N VAL A 830 -60.84 -0.67 2.95
CA VAL A 830 -61.15 0.50 3.79
C VAL A 830 -61.03 1.79 2.98
N ARG A 831 -59.97 1.94 2.16
CA ARG A 831 -59.80 3.08 1.25
C ARG A 831 -60.95 3.18 0.24
N LEU A 832 -61.36 2.06 -0.34
CA LEU A 832 -62.49 2.01 -1.27
C LEU A 832 -63.83 2.33 -0.59
N LEU A 833 -64.07 1.79 0.61
CA LEU A 833 -65.27 2.07 1.41
C LEU A 833 -65.34 3.55 1.84
N LYS A 834 -64.21 4.17 2.24
CA LYS A 834 -64.12 5.61 2.51
C LYS A 834 -64.48 6.45 1.30
N ASN A 835 -63.90 6.12 0.13
CA ASN A 835 -64.20 6.81 -1.12
C ASN A 835 -65.70 6.69 -1.51
N LEU A 836 -66.32 5.57 -1.18
CA LEU A 836 -67.75 5.32 -1.42
C LEU A 836 -68.66 5.81 -0.29
N LYS A 837 -68.12 6.56 0.68
CA LYS A 837 -68.82 7.15 1.84
C LYS A 837 -69.56 6.13 2.71
N HIS A 838 -68.95 4.96 2.95
CA HIS A 838 -69.43 4.01 3.95
C HIS A 838 -69.45 4.67 5.34
N PRO A 839 -70.47 4.44 6.19
CA PRO A 839 -70.57 5.10 7.49
C PRO A 839 -69.47 4.68 8.47
N ASN A 840 -69.10 3.39 8.51
CA ASN A 840 -68.09 2.85 9.42
C ASN A 840 -67.03 1.99 8.68
N PRO A 841 -66.22 2.57 7.78
CA PRO A 841 -65.31 1.81 6.90
C PRO A 841 -64.16 1.12 7.66
N GLU A 842 -63.84 1.62 8.84
CA GLU A 842 -62.62 1.30 9.61
C GLU A 842 -62.77 0.04 10.47
N THR A 843 -63.99 -0.20 10.95
CA THR A 843 -64.39 -1.32 11.82
C THR A 843 -65.13 -2.41 11.04
N GLU A 844 -65.29 -2.25 9.73
CA GLU A 844 -65.98 -3.20 8.89
C GLU A 844 -65.19 -4.50 8.75
N THR A 845 -65.88 -5.64 8.73
CA THR A 845 -65.21 -6.94 8.55
C THR A 845 -64.84 -7.15 7.09
N PHE A 846 -63.85 -7.99 6.81
CA PHE A 846 -63.45 -8.33 5.44
C PHE A 846 -64.62 -8.87 4.61
N ALA A 847 -65.46 -9.71 5.24
CA ALA A 847 -66.66 -10.28 4.61
C ALA A 847 -67.77 -9.24 4.45
N GLY A 848 -68.00 -8.39 5.45
CA GLY A 848 -69.00 -7.30 5.40
C GLY A 848 -68.65 -6.25 4.35
N ALA A 849 -67.38 -5.84 4.28
CA ALA A 849 -66.86 -4.93 3.27
C ALA A 849 -67.07 -5.49 1.86
N LYS A 850 -66.76 -6.77 1.66
CA LYS A 850 -66.97 -7.45 0.38
C LYS A 850 -68.45 -7.50 0.01
N ALA A 851 -69.32 -7.93 0.91
CA ALA A 851 -70.76 -8.00 0.67
C ALA A 851 -71.38 -6.62 0.38
N TRP A 852 -70.93 -5.57 1.06
CA TRP A 852 -71.40 -4.19 0.83
C TRP A 852 -70.94 -3.64 -0.51
N LEU A 853 -69.67 -3.87 -0.88
CA LEU A 853 -69.14 -3.50 -2.18
C LEU A 853 -69.88 -4.27 -3.29
N ASP A 854 -70.07 -5.58 -3.12
CA ASP A 854 -70.81 -6.41 -4.07
C ASP A 854 -72.27 -5.94 -4.21
N GLN A 855 -72.96 -5.54 -3.13
CA GLN A 855 -74.30 -4.94 -3.20
C GLN A 855 -74.33 -3.58 -3.90
N ARG A 856 -73.30 -2.74 -3.69
CA ARG A 856 -73.25 -1.39 -4.26
C ARG A 856 -72.89 -1.39 -5.74
N PHE A 857 -72.03 -2.32 -6.16
CA PHE A 857 -71.64 -2.51 -7.55
C PHE A 857 -72.57 -3.46 -8.33
N SER A 858 -73.35 -4.33 -7.66
CA SER A 858 -74.40 -5.13 -8.33
C SER A 858 -75.66 -4.32 -8.68
N LYS A 859 -75.91 -3.18 -8.02
CA LYS A 859 -76.96 -2.22 -8.40
C LYS A 859 -76.61 -1.33 -9.61
N THR A 860 -75.45 -1.51 -10.24
CA THR A 860 -75.07 -0.81 -11.49
C THR A 860 -75.33 -1.64 -12.76
N THR A 861 -75.99 -2.80 -12.60
CA THR A 861 -76.56 -3.60 -13.69
C THR A 861 -78.02 -3.94 -13.38
N LYS A 862 -78.86 -2.91 -13.36
CA LYS A 862 -80.26 -2.93 -13.80
C LYS A 862 -80.71 -1.52 -14.13
#